data_AF-A0A950G1V9-F1
#
_entry.id   AF-A0A950G1V9-F1
#
_cell.length_a   1.000
_cell.length_b   1.000
_cell.length_c   1.000
_cell.angle_alpha   90.00
_cell.angle_beta   90.00
_cell.angle_gamma   90.00
#
_symmetry.space_group_name_H-M   'P 1'
#
loop_
_entity.id
_entity.type
_entity.pdbx_description
1 polymer ?
#
loop_
_entity_poly.entity_id
_entity_poly.type
_entity_poly.pdbx_seq_one_letter_code
_entity_poly.pdbx_strand_id
1 'polypeptide(L)'
;MHRRHLFPLLLALSMASPLWAQSAPPPSGYPTRSTRENLAAKRYVVAGDRAYIVGTQDGSFPGMGFHIKGKMNGVWSHPLKLLDSYQFLLNDTPLPAATMFTSGPGFVQLDLPLTGGLKIVRTEFAPDGLPVVLIGLEFQNVSAGSANPSLIFQPTSEILPAYPWSSTKPTSDQLDQADHVSFDPLISGLTFSEPGKPWYALVAGRVEVHGPQDSVQFLGASDLGNVGKKAFGQLKWQLTIAPGSTIKIWFAVAGTHVNKAEAYAALLLGLANPGNLLADKIKERLHALAQSDAKIPEASVQAAFNWAKLNLADMRRIVLDAEIRDTEEGTVYPSPLVFFPFLSGFGAGYPDYPWFFGTDGCYTTFPLVAVGQWEAAEDHLRTLREVSRAVNGSTGKVLHEIVTDGSIYFGTNTQPGDVNETGEFATAVATLWRWSGDDNFRDENYDFIKAGLTYITTALDTNHDGWPEGAGMVEATGLGAEKLDVAVYTIRAVNDLDEMARSKGDSETASWAERQVDALKARFEPDWWNPGDHLYADSLGLNHPVPTDPNATVVPGPSPFTQLQQFYWINATPMETGIATIDHATAALPILESPLLTGNTGFYQESRSPNRQASALNTSVMAVAEANYGRMDESLRYLHFIASELDTEQPGALPELFNSPDYNYFQDFTSRAMVMQAWSSYGVEWPVIYHFLGIRPNIPNREVSVIPKLPSTWPTLSVDNLRVGNGTLSASATMEGHRYTTTVCAPFGLRIMIGYALPANANIASVALDDNPVSYGIRDTPRGREVFVTANSGQPLRLVITTR
;
A
#
# COMPACT_ATOMS: atom_id res chain seq x y z
N MET A 1 -9.47 39.32 10.54
CA MET A 1 -9.65 39.77 9.14
C MET A 1 -8.42 39.32 8.34
N HIS A 2 -8.43 38.08 7.86
CA HIS A 2 -7.34 37.53 7.06
C HIS A 2 -7.88 37.11 5.69
N ARG A 3 -7.14 37.54 4.66
CA ARG A 3 -7.50 37.42 3.25
C ARG A 3 -7.47 35.95 2.84
N ARG A 4 -8.61 35.47 2.36
CA ARG A 4 -8.74 34.23 1.61
C ARG A 4 -7.91 34.34 0.34
N HIS A 5 -6.80 33.61 0.25
CA HIS A 5 -6.16 33.31 -1.02
C HIS A 5 -6.85 32.10 -1.63
N LEU A 6 -7.97 32.35 -2.31
CA LEU A 6 -8.54 31.42 -3.28
C LEU A 6 -7.57 31.38 -4.47
N PHE A 7 -6.88 30.26 -4.66
CA PHE A 7 -6.36 29.90 -5.98
C PHE A 7 -7.57 29.44 -6.81
N PRO A 8 -7.99 30.15 -7.87
CA PRO A 8 -8.99 29.62 -8.76
C PRO A 8 -8.30 28.64 -9.71
N LEU A 9 -8.68 27.36 -9.64
CA LEU A 9 -8.42 26.40 -10.70
C LEU A 9 -9.28 26.83 -11.91
N LEU A 10 -8.76 27.75 -12.72
CA LEU A 10 -9.39 28.20 -13.97
C LEU A 10 -9.21 27.08 -15.01
N LEU A 11 -10.12 26.10 -15.02
CA LEU A 11 -10.37 25.31 -16.23
C LEU A 11 -11.10 26.22 -17.22
N ALA A 12 -10.40 26.62 -18.28
CA ALA A 12 -11.02 27.27 -19.42
C ALA A 12 -11.92 26.25 -20.16
N LEU A 13 -13.21 26.22 -19.82
CA LEU A 13 -14.23 25.58 -20.67
C LEU A 13 -14.47 26.46 -21.90
N SER A 14 -13.81 26.15 -23.01
CA SER A 14 -14.34 26.55 -24.32
C SER A 14 -15.60 25.72 -24.60
N MET A 15 -16.77 26.35 -24.56
CA MET A 15 -18.01 25.77 -25.08
C MET A 15 -17.91 25.69 -26.62
N ALA A 16 -17.22 24.66 -27.11
CA ALA A 16 -17.42 24.15 -28.46
C ALA A 16 -18.45 23.01 -28.37
N SER A 17 -19.46 23.04 -29.23
CA SER A 17 -20.47 21.98 -29.36
C SER A 17 -19.81 20.59 -29.37
N PRO A 18 -20.26 19.61 -28.58
CA PRO A 18 -19.63 18.29 -28.55
C PRO A 18 -19.93 17.58 -29.87
N LEU A 19 -18.98 17.61 -30.79
CA LEU A 19 -18.83 16.54 -31.77
C LEU A 19 -18.58 15.28 -30.95
N TRP A 20 -19.51 14.34 -31.03
CA TRP A 20 -19.48 13.06 -30.32
C TRP A 20 -18.28 12.26 -30.85
N ALA A 21 -17.13 12.42 -30.22
CA ALA A 21 -15.99 11.57 -30.48
C ALA A 21 -16.37 10.14 -30.07
N GLN A 22 -16.22 9.18 -30.98
CA GLN A 22 -16.24 7.76 -30.63
C GLN A 22 -15.26 7.53 -29.48
N SER A 23 -15.68 6.78 -28.46
CA SER A 23 -14.81 6.36 -27.38
C SER A 23 -13.57 5.67 -27.98
N ALA A 24 -12.39 6.06 -27.51
CA ALA A 24 -11.20 5.33 -27.89
C ALA A 24 -11.30 3.92 -27.26
N PRO A 25 -11.07 2.84 -28.03
CA PRO A 25 -10.97 1.53 -27.41
C PRO A 25 -9.83 1.57 -26.38
N PRO A 26 -9.99 0.90 -25.21
CA PRO A 26 -8.90 0.81 -24.26
C PRO A 26 -7.66 0.21 -24.96
N PRO A 27 -6.44 0.63 -24.57
CA PRO A 27 -5.20 0.11 -25.14
C PRO A 27 -5.21 -1.43 -25.15
N SER A 28 -4.78 -2.11 -26.20
CA SER A 28 -4.71 -3.58 -26.20
C SER A 28 -3.35 -4.08 -25.70
N GLY A 29 -3.28 -5.32 -25.21
CA GLY A 29 -2.01 -5.97 -24.83
C GLY A 29 -1.49 -5.67 -23.42
N TYR A 30 -2.34 -5.21 -22.50
CA TYR A 30 -2.01 -5.07 -21.08
C TYR A 30 -2.12 -6.40 -20.31
N PRO A 31 -1.43 -6.57 -19.17
CA PRO A 31 -1.53 -7.79 -18.37
C PRO A 31 -2.90 -7.93 -17.73
N THR A 32 -3.43 -9.15 -17.70
CA THR A 32 -4.65 -9.52 -16.96
C THR A 32 -4.40 -10.81 -16.18
N ARG A 33 -5.11 -11.00 -15.07
CA ARG A 33 -5.13 -12.28 -14.33
C ARG A 33 -6.56 -12.69 -14.08
N SER A 34 -6.85 -13.98 -14.21
CA SER A 34 -8.23 -14.47 -14.18
C SER A 34 -8.36 -15.76 -13.39
N THR A 35 -9.55 -16.00 -12.86
CA THR A 35 -9.90 -17.27 -12.21
C THR A 35 -11.35 -17.66 -12.48
N ARG A 36 -11.63 -18.95 -12.34
CA ARG A 36 -12.98 -19.56 -12.41
C ARG A 36 -13.33 -20.29 -11.11
N GLU A 37 -12.46 -20.23 -10.12
CA GLU A 37 -12.51 -21.10 -8.94
C GLU A 37 -13.08 -20.37 -7.74
N ASN A 38 -14.07 -20.97 -7.08
CA ASN A 38 -14.62 -20.51 -5.80
C ASN A 38 -14.99 -19.01 -5.77
N LEU A 39 -15.53 -18.47 -6.87
CA LEU A 39 -15.76 -17.03 -7.04
C LEU A 39 -16.60 -16.41 -5.92
N ALA A 40 -17.60 -17.13 -5.41
CA ALA A 40 -18.45 -16.68 -4.29
C ALA A 40 -17.72 -16.59 -2.95
N ALA A 41 -16.60 -17.32 -2.79
CA ALA A 41 -15.80 -17.33 -1.58
C ALA A 41 -14.63 -16.32 -1.63
N LYS A 42 -14.28 -15.79 -2.81
CA LYS A 42 -13.14 -14.90 -3.00
C LYS A 42 -13.60 -13.44 -3.08
N ARG A 43 -13.04 -12.59 -2.21
CA ARG A 43 -13.26 -11.13 -2.28
C ARG A 43 -12.56 -10.53 -3.49
N TYR A 44 -13.02 -9.35 -3.90
CA TYR A 44 -12.26 -8.45 -4.77
C TYR A 44 -12.49 -7.00 -4.35
N VAL A 45 -11.55 -6.17 -4.78
CA VAL A 45 -11.61 -4.72 -4.73
C VAL A 45 -11.30 -4.18 -6.11
N VAL A 46 -12.01 -3.13 -6.49
CA VAL A 46 -11.62 -2.26 -7.60
C VAL A 46 -11.71 -0.82 -7.15
N ALA A 47 -10.64 -0.06 -7.35
CA ALA A 47 -10.46 1.20 -6.68
C ALA A 47 -9.89 2.30 -7.58
N GLY A 48 -10.27 3.52 -7.25
CA GLY A 48 -9.56 4.74 -7.55
C GLY A 48 -9.29 5.47 -6.25
N ASP A 49 -8.61 6.61 -6.34
CA ASP A 49 -8.18 7.34 -5.15
C ASP A 49 -9.32 7.93 -4.29
N ARG A 50 -10.53 8.04 -4.84
CA ARG A 50 -11.69 8.62 -4.14
C ARG A 50 -12.90 7.70 -3.99
N ALA A 51 -12.94 6.60 -4.72
CA ALA A 51 -14.07 5.67 -4.70
C ALA A 51 -13.61 4.24 -5.01
N TYR A 52 -14.34 3.25 -4.51
CA TYR A 52 -14.02 1.84 -4.73
C TYR A 52 -15.24 0.95 -4.53
N ILE A 53 -15.13 -0.29 -4.99
CA ILE A 53 -16.11 -1.36 -4.77
C ILE A 53 -15.41 -2.50 -4.03
N VAL A 54 -16.12 -3.08 -3.06
CA VAL A 54 -15.72 -4.32 -2.38
C VAL A 54 -16.85 -5.33 -2.52
N GLY A 55 -16.56 -6.53 -3.04
CA GLY A 55 -17.56 -7.60 -3.18
C GLY A 55 -16.90 -8.97 -3.33
N THR A 56 -17.64 -9.95 -3.84
CA THR A 56 -17.11 -11.27 -4.21
C THR A 56 -17.09 -11.47 -5.71
N GLN A 57 -16.15 -12.29 -6.18
CA GLN A 57 -15.84 -12.43 -7.61
C GLN A 57 -16.96 -13.06 -8.45
N ASP A 58 -18.00 -13.59 -7.80
CA ASP A 58 -19.24 -14.04 -8.46
C ASP A 58 -20.21 -12.88 -8.76
N GLY A 59 -19.88 -11.67 -8.32
CA GLY A 59 -20.65 -10.45 -8.52
C GLY A 59 -21.57 -10.08 -7.35
N SER A 60 -21.58 -10.87 -6.27
CA SER A 60 -22.40 -10.63 -5.08
C SER A 60 -21.67 -9.78 -4.01
N PHE A 61 -22.43 -9.41 -2.97
CA PHE A 61 -22.01 -8.50 -1.88
C PHE A 61 -22.38 -9.10 -0.52
N PRO A 62 -21.77 -10.23 -0.11
CA PRO A 62 -21.99 -10.74 1.24
C PRO A 62 -21.47 -9.75 2.28
N GLY A 63 -22.10 -9.72 3.46
CA GLY A 63 -21.62 -8.90 4.57
C GLY A 63 -20.20 -9.31 4.95
N MET A 64 -19.28 -8.34 4.98
CA MET A 64 -17.85 -8.59 5.25
C MET A 64 -17.20 -7.49 6.06
N GLY A 65 -15.98 -7.76 6.53
CA GLY A 65 -15.16 -6.87 7.34
C GLY A 65 -15.50 -6.89 8.84
N PHE A 66 -14.55 -6.44 9.65
CA PHE A 66 -14.59 -6.48 11.11
C PHE A 66 -14.68 -5.10 11.78
N HIS A 67 -14.24 -4.00 11.15
CA HIS A 67 -14.39 -2.66 11.75
C HIS A 67 -15.85 -2.26 11.85
N ILE A 68 -16.50 -2.08 10.70
CA ILE A 68 -17.96 -2.02 10.64
C ILE A 68 -18.43 -3.42 10.31
N LYS A 69 -18.60 -4.23 11.36
CA LYS A 69 -18.73 -5.68 11.25
C LYS A 69 -19.83 -6.06 10.27
N GLY A 70 -19.46 -6.74 9.19
CA GLY A 70 -20.38 -7.22 8.16
C GLY A 70 -20.91 -6.13 7.20
N LYS A 71 -20.38 -4.91 7.24
CA LYS A 71 -20.82 -3.77 6.42
C LYS A 71 -19.69 -3.11 5.61
N MET A 72 -18.51 -3.74 5.49
CA MET A 72 -17.40 -3.19 4.68
C MET A 72 -17.51 -3.50 3.18
N ASN A 73 -18.44 -4.38 2.76
CA ASN A 73 -18.80 -4.59 1.35
C ASN A 73 -19.44 -3.35 0.73
N GLY A 74 -19.61 -3.36 -0.59
CA GLY A 74 -20.45 -2.42 -1.32
C GLY A 74 -19.65 -1.36 -2.08
N VAL A 75 -20.27 -0.21 -2.31
CA VAL A 75 -19.68 0.91 -3.05
C VAL A 75 -19.39 2.04 -2.09
N TRP A 76 -18.16 2.56 -2.15
CA TRP A 76 -17.66 3.59 -1.27
C TRP A 76 -17.19 4.80 -2.07
N SER A 77 -17.40 5.98 -1.48
CA SER A 77 -16.77 7.25 -1.85
C SER A 77 -16.39 7.94 -0.56
N HIS A 78 -15.13 7.79 -0.14
CA HIS A 78 -14.70 8.21 1.18
C HIS A 78 -15.05 9.68 1.47
N PRO A 79 -15.48 9.97 2.71
CA PRO A 79 -15.52 9.09 3.88
C PRO A 79 -16.78 8.20 3.99
N LEU A 80 -17.65 8.13 2.96
CA LEU A 80 -18.93 7.44 3.04
C LEU A 80 -18.97 6.11 2.26
N LYS A 81 -19.58 5.11 2.87
CA LYS A 81 -20.27 4.04 2.14
C LYS A 81 -21.50 4.63 1.46
N LEU A 82 -21.76 4.23 0.22
CA LEU A 82 -22.88 4.69 -0.58
C LEU A 82 -23.94 3.62 -0.76
N LEU A 83 -23.51 2.44 -1.21
CA LEU A 83 -24.38 1.30 -1.46
C LEU A 83 -23.87 0.09 -0.71
N ASP A 84 -24.78 -0.69 -0.16
CA ASP A 84 -24.49 -2.02 0.37
C ASP A 84 -24.27 -3.04 -0.73
N SER A 85 -25.12 -2.98 -1.75
CA SER A 85 -25.12 -3.95 -2.85
C SER A 85 -25.84 -3.38 -4.06
N TYR A 86 -25.73 -4.08 -5.19
CA TYR A 86 -26.57 -3.86 -6.35
C TYR A 86 -26.75 -5.16 -7.14
N GLN A 87 -27.84 -5.24 -7.90
CA GLN A 87 -28.11 -6.38 -8.77
C GLN A 87 -28.70 -5.95 -10.12
N PHE A 88 -28.51 -6.80 -11.12
CA PHE A 88 -29.10 -6.65 -12.46
C PHE A 88 -30.12 -7.75 -12.70
N LEU A 89 -31.28 -7.38 -13.25
CA LEU A 89 -32.32 -8.35 -13.63
C LEU A 89 -32.57 -8.25 -15.13
N LEU A 90 -32.63 -9.40 -15.79
CA LEU A 90 -33.03 -9.54 -17.18
C LEU A 90 -34.41 -10.20 -17.22
N ASN A 91 -35.40 -9.53 -17.81
CA ASN A 91 -36.81 -9.96 -17.80
C ASN A 91 -37.32 -10.25 -16.38
N ASP A 92 -37.08 -9.31 -15.47
CA ASP A 92 -37.46 -9.38 -14.05
C ASP A 92 -36.86 -10.59 -13.29
N THR A 93 -35.83 -11.25 -13.87
CA THR A 93 -35.07 -12.35 -13.24
C THR A 93 -33.64 -11.90 -12.96
N PRO A 94 -33.10 -12.05 -11.74
CA PRO A 94 -31.70 -11.73 -11.45
C PRO A 94 -30.73 -12.43 -12.41
N LEU A 95 -29.71 -11.70 -12.86
CA LEU A 95 -28.62 -12.30 -13.61
C LEU A 95 -27.91 -13.34 -12.73
N PRO A 96 -27.51 -14.48 -13.30
CA PRO A 96 -26.80 -15.50 -12.55
C PRO A 96 -25.40 -15.02 -12.11
N ALA A 97 -24.82 -15.72 -11.13
CA ALA A 97 -23.45 -15.51 -10.69
C ALA A 97 -22.44 -15.62 -11.86
N ALA A 98 -21.36 -14.85 -11.78
CA ALA A 98 -20.27 -14.89 -12.76
C ALA A 98 -19.61 -16.29 -12.83
N THR A 99 -19.03 -16.60 -13.99
CA THR A 99 -18.31 -17.86 -14.26
C THR A 99 -16.82 -17.68 -14.42
N MET A 100 -16.37 -16.44 -14.54
CA MET A 100 -14.96 -16.06 -14.60
C MET A 100 -14.84 -14.63 -14.09
N PHE A 101 -13.79 -14.40 -13.30
CA PHE A 101 -13.39 -13.09 -12.81
C PHE A 101 -12.01 -12.76 -13.38
N THR A 102 -11.81 -11.52 -13.80
CA THR A 102 -10.55 -11.03 -14.36
C THR A 102 -10.18 -9.69 -13.75
N SER A 103 -8.98 -9.59 -13.20
CA SER A 103 -8.33 -8.31 -12.88
C SER A 103 -7.55 -7.81 -14.09
N GLY A 104 -7.70 -6.51 -14.38
CA GLY A 104 -6.86 -5.76 -15.31
C GLY A 104 -6.23 -4.55 -14.62
N PRO A 105 -5.44 -3.75 -15.34
CA PRO A 105 -4.83 -2.54 -14.80
C PRO A 105 -5.88 -1.48 -14.41
N GLY A 106 -6.27 -1.46 -13.13
CA GLY A 106 -7.22 -0.49 -12.55
C GLY A 106 -8.70 -0.79 -12.83
N PHE A 107 -9.04 -2.00 -13.30
CA PHE A 107 -10.42 -2.43 -13.54
C PHE A 107 -10.59 -3.93 -13.28
N VAL A 108 -11.84 -4.38 -13.15
CA VAL A 108 -12.18 -5.81 -13.08
C VAL A 108 -13.28 -6.16 -14.08
N GLN A 109 -13.35 -7.42 -14.47
CA GLN A 109 -14.36 -7.99 -15.37
C GLN A 109 -14.95 -9.28 -14.81
N LEU A 110 -16.27 -9.42 -14.96
CA LEU A 110 -17.05 -10.58 -14.58
C LEU A 110 -17.78 -11.11 -15.81
N ASP A 111 -17.40 -12.31 -16.26
CA ASP A 111 -18.06 -13.00 -17.36
C ASP A 111 -19.25 -13.80 -16.84
N LEU A 112 -20.46 -13.44 -17.29
CA LEU A 112 -21.69 -14.08 -16.84
C LEU A 112 -22.08 -15.24 -17.78
N PRO A 113 -22.80 -16.26 -17.28
CA PRO A 113 -23.38 -17.30 -18.10
C PRO A 113 -24.20 -16.76 -19.27
N LEU A 114 -24.18 -17.50 -20.39
CA LEU A 114 -25.06 -17.23 -21.53
C LEU A 114 -26.53 -17.26 -21.07
N THR A 115 -27.21 -16.12 -21.18
CA THR A 115 -28.57 -15.94 -20.66
C THR A 115 -29.48 -15.45 -21.76
N GLY A 116 -30.50 -16.24 -22.12
CA GLY A 116 -31.47 -15.86 -23.17
C GLY A 116 -30.84 -15.60 -24.55
N GLY A 117 -29.73 -16.26 -24.89
CA GLY A 117 -28.99 -16.02 -26.13
C GLY A 117 -28.06 -14.81 -26.11
N LEU A 118 -27.85 -14.19 -24.94
CA LEU A 118 -26.96 -13.07 -24.72
C LEU A 118 -25.71 -13.52 -23.95
N LYS A 119 -24.53 -13.22 -24.49
CA LYS A 119 -23.29 -13.20 -23.70
C LYS A 119 -23.25 -11.87 -22.97
N ILE A 120 -22.95 -11.90 -21.67
CA ILE A 120 -22.99 -10.71 -20.82
C ILE A 120 -21.65 -10.59 -20.09
N VAL A 121 -21.05 -9.40 -20.15
CA VAL A 121 -19.82 -9.06 -19.44
C VAL A 121 -20.08 -7.82 -18.60
N ARG A 122 -19.75 -7.89 -17.30
CA ARG A 122 -19.76 -6.75 -16.38
C ARG A 122 -18.32 -6.26 -16.21
N THR A 123 -18.06 -4.99 -16.50
CA THR A 123 -16.77 -4.32 -16.25
C THR A 123 -16.94 -3.29 -15.16
N GLU A 124 -16.05 -3.23 -14.20
CA GLU A 124 -16.09 -2.25 -13.11
C GLU A 124 -14.76 -1.53 -12.98
N PHE A 125 -14.82 -0.22 -12.72
CA PHE A 125 -13.66 0.57 -12.35
C PHE A 125 -14.08 1.84 -11.61
N ALA A 126 -13.13 2.45 -10.91
CA ALA A 126 -13.27 3.78 -10.34
C ALA A 126 -12.15 4.68 -10.93
N PRO A 127 -12.49 5.71 -11.70
CA PRO A 127 -11.51 6.65 -12.23
C PRO A 127 -10.82 7.40 -11.08
N ASP A 128 -9.53 7.65 -11.23
CA ASP A 128 -8.79 8.49 -10.29
C ASP A 128 -9.26 9.95 -10.38
N GLY A 129 -9.25 10.66 -9.26
CA GLY A 129 -9.68 12.05 -9.13
C GLY A 129 -11.19 12.27 -9.03
N LEU A 130 -12.05 11.24 -9.20
CA LEU A 130 -13.50 11.38 -9.14
C LEU A 130 -14.14 10.50 -8.05
N PRO A 131 -15.09 11.03 -7.24
CA PRO A 131 -15.83 10.25 -6.25
C PRO A 131 -16.99 9.47 -6.91
N VAL A 132 -16.67 8.62 -7.88
CA VAL A 132 -17.63 7.83 -8.68
C VAL A 132 -17.07 6.46 -9.00
N VAL A 133 -17.92 5.44 -8.98
CA VAL A 133 -17.63 4.13 -9.58
C VAL A 133 -18.48 3.93 -10.83
N LEU A 134 -17.91 3.24 -11.82
CA LEU A 134 -18.53 2.98 -13.12
C LEU A 134 -18.65 1.48 -13.36
N ILE A 135 -19.87 1.05 -13.69
CA ILE A 135 -20.23 -0.35 -13.91
C ILE A 135 -20.79 -0.47 -15.33
N GLY A 136 -20.07 -1.14 -16.21
CA GLY A 136 -20.44 -1.33 -17.61
C GLY A 136 -21.01 -2.73 -17.82
N LEU A 137 -22.26 -2.82 -18.27
CA LEU A 137 -22.91 -4.09 -18.62
C LEU A 137 -23.03 -4.19 -20.15
N GLU A 138 -22.26 -5.10 -20.72
CA GLU A 138 -22.20 -5.36 -22.15
C GLU A 138 -23.00 -6.62 -22.50
N PHE A 139 -23.84 -6.53 -23.54
CA PHE A 139 -24.69 -7.61 -24.05
C PHE A 139 -24.35 -7.86 -25.51
N GLN A 140 -23.82 -9.05 -25.81
CA GLN A 140 -23.65 -9.52 -27.18
C GLN A 140 -24.74 -10.55 -27.51
N ASN A 141 -25.55 -10.27 -28.54
CA ASN A 141 -26.54 -11.22 -29.03
C ASN A 141 -25.89 -12.26 -29.95
N VAL A 142 -25.79 -13.49 -29.47
CA VAL A 142 -25.22 -14.61 -30.23
C VAL A 142 -26.28 -15.52 -30.86
N SER A 143 -27.55 -15.15 -30.74
CA SER A 143 -28.66 -15.87 -31.39
C SER A 143 -28.87 -15.39 -32.83
N ALA A 144 -29.60 -16.18 -33.61
CA ALA A 144 -29.94 -15.85 -35.00
C ALA A 144 -31.06 -14.79 -35.12
N GLY A 145 -31.78 -14.50 -34.03
CA GLY A 145 -32.91 -13.56 -34.00
C GLY A 145 -32.60 -12.33 -33.15
N SER A 146 -33.44 -11.30 -33.25
CA SER A 146 -33.34 -10.13 -32.38
C SER A 146 -33.72 -10.50 -30.94
N ALA A 147 -32.91 -10.09 -29.97
CA ALA A 147 -33.23 -10.20 -28.55
C ALA A 147 -33.95 -8.93 -28.08
N ASN A 148 -35.00 -9.05 -27.26
CA ASN A 148 -35.77 -7.90 -26.76
C ASN A 148 -35.96 -7.92 -25.23
N PRO A 149 -34.90 -8.04 -24.43
CA PRO A 149 -35.05 -8.16 -22.99
C PRO A 149 -35.39 -6.81 -22.32
N SER A 150 -36.06 -6.88 -21.18
CA SER A 150 -36.10 -5.80 -20.20
C SER A 150 -34.89 -5.91 -19.28
N LEU A 151 -34.17 -4.82 -19.04
CA LEU A 151 -33.06 -4.73 -18.08
C LEU A 151 -33.49 -3.89 -16.88
N ILE A 152 -33.21 -4.35 -15.66
CA ILE A 152 -33.36 -3.57 -14.43
C ILE A 152 -32.01 -3.52 -13.72
N PHE A 153 -31.63 -2.33 -13.26
CA PHE A 153 -30.58 -2.13 -12.26
C PHE A 153 -31.21 -1.79 -10.91
N GLN A 154 -30.94 -2.57 -9.88
CA GLN A 154 -31.48 -2.41 -8.53
C GLN A 154 -30.36 -2.19 -7.51
N PRO A 155 -29.99 -0.93 -7.23
CA PRO A 155 -29.09 -0.59 -6.13
C PRO A 155 -29.81 -0.63 -4.77
N THR A 156 -29.07 -1.03 -3.74
CA THR A 156 -29.47 -1.01 -2.33
C THR A 156 -28.55 -0.08 -1.56
N SER A 157 -29.09 0.95 -0.90
CA SER A 157 -28.28 1.89 -0.12
C SER A 157 -27.80 1.29 1.21
N GLU A 158 -26.69 1.81 1.69
CA GLU A 158 -26.34 1.86 3.11
C GLU A 158 -25.38 3.04 3.25
N ILE A 159 -25.95 4.24 3.43
CA ILE A 159 -25.15 5.45 3.58
C ILE A 159 -24.61 5.47 5.01
N LEU A 160 -23.30 5.27 5.14
CA LEU A 160 -22.65 5.10 6.43
C LEU A 160 -21.25 5.71 6.39
N PRO A 161 -20.81 6.46 7.41
CA PRO A 161 -19.43 6.92 7.47
C PRO A 161 -18.46 5.77 7.77
N ALA A 162 -17.19 5.92 7.37
CA ALA A 162 -16.13 4.97 7.68
C ALA A 162 -15.84 4.83 9.18
N TYR A 163 -16.30 5.78 9.99
CA TYR A 163 -16.21 5.79 11.46
C TYR A 163 -17.46 6.50 12.03
N PRO A 164 -18.02 6.10 13.19
CA PRO A 164 -17.55 5.09 14.15
C PRO A 164 -17.72 3.64 13.70
N TRP A 165 -17.02 2.74 14.39
CA TRP A 165 -17.01 1.30 14.13
C TRP A 165 -18.00 0.55 15.01
N SER A 166 -18.12 -0.76 14.80
CA SER A 166 -19.01 -1.61 15.60
C SER A 166 -18.57 -1.76 17.06
N SER A 167 -17.26 -1.61 17.34
CA SER A 167 -16.67 -1.74 18.68
C SER A 167 -16.57 -0.42 19.46
N THR A 168 -16.79 0.73 18.81
CA THR A 168 -16.53 2.05 19.39
C THR A 168 -17.77 2.66 20.05
N LYS A 169 -17.62 3.86 20.63
CA LYS A 169 -18.67 4.62 21.30
C LYS A 169 -18.77 6.04 20.71
N PRO A 170 -19.90 6.39 20.06
CA PRO A 170 -21.03 5.52 19.72
C PRO A 170 -20.63 4.42 18.72
N THR A 171 -21.46 3.39 18.60
CA THR A 171 -21.26 2.34 17.59
C THR A 171 -21.77 2.80 16.22
N SER A 172 -21.26 2.18 15.16
CA SER A 172 -21.77 2.38 13.79
C SER A 172 -23.29 2.26 13.69
N ASP A 173 -23.89 1.25 14.33
CA ASP A 173 -25.34 1.02 14.34
C ASP A 173 -26.15 2.14 15.02
N GLN A 174 -25.55 2.88 15.96
CA GLN A 174 -26.19 4.02 16.61
C GLN A 174 -26.23 5.25 15.69
N LEU A 175 -25.30 5.36 14.74
CA LEU A 175 -25.28 6.45 13.75
C LEU A 175 -26.11 6.11 12.53
N ASP A 176 -26.04 4.87 12.06
CA ASP A 176 -26.80 4.35 10.93
C ASP A 176 -28.30 4.70 11.06
N GLN A 177 -28.82 5.51 10.13
CA GLN A 177 -30.24 5.87 10.07
C GLN A 177 -30.92 5.25 8.84
N ALA A 178 -32.25 5.28 8.82
CA ALA A 178 -32.97 4.83 7.63
C ALA A 178 -32.73 5.77 6.45
N ASP A 179 -32.14 5.23 5.38
CA ASP A 179 -31.93 5.93 4.12
C ASP A 179 -33.25 6.23 3.42
N HIS A 180 -33.26 7.26 2.58
CA HIS A 180 -34.38 7.58 1.71
C HIS A 180 -33.95 7.47 0.26
N VAL A 181 -34.83 6.97 -0.61
CA VAL A 181 -34.62 6.94 -2.06
C VAL A 181 -35.67 7.80 -2.76
N SER A 182 -35.30 8.43 -3.86
CA SER A 182 -36.23 9.19 -4.70
C SER A 182 -35.78 9.17 -6.15
N PHE A 183 -36.74 9.27 -7.07
CA PHE A 183 -36.44 9.51 -8.47
C PHE A 183 -35.94 10.94 -8.66
N ASP A 184 -34.82 11.07 -9.35
CA ASP A 184 -34.22 12.34 -9.70
C ASP A 184 -34.35 12.61 -11.21
N PRO A 185 -35.24 13.53 -11.63
CA PRO A 185 -35.49 13.80 -13.03
C PRO A 185 -34.29 14.47 -13.73
N LEU A 186 -33.39 15.13 -12.99
CA LEU A 186 -32.25 15.83 -13.60
C LEU A 186 -31.22 14.85 -14.17
N ILE A 187 -31.04 13.71 -13.50
CA ILE A 187 -30.13 12.64 -13.93
C ILE A 187 -30.88 11.44 -14.52
N SER A 188 -32.21 11.50 -14.59
CA SER A 188 -33.06 10.35 -14.94
C SER A 188 -32.67 9.11 -14.13
N GLY A 189 -32.46 9.30 -12.83
CA GLY A 189 -31.76 8.37 -11.95
C GLY A 189 -32.36 8.30 -10.55
N LEU A 190 -31.64 7.72 -9.61
CA LEU A 190 -32.03 7.63 -8.20
C LEU A 190 -31.13 8.54 -7.37
N THR A 191 -31.72 9.20 -6.37
CA THR A 191 -30.99 9.81 -5.25
C THR A 191 -31.30 9.02 -4.00
N PHE A 192 -30.26 8.52 -3.34
CA PHE A 192 -30.29 8.04 -1.97
C PHE A 192 -29.75 9.13 -1.04
N SER A 193 -30.32 9.25 0.16
CA SER A 193 -29.89 10.23 1.17
C SER A 193 -30.16 9.77 2.59
N GLU A 194 -29.28 10.11 3.52
CA GLU A 194 -29.55 9.97 4.95
C GLU A 194 -30.29 11.23 5.47
N PRO A 195 -31.48 11.12 6.06
CA PRO A 195 -32.24 12.26 6.57
C PRO A 195 -31.47 13.09 7.61
N GLY A 196 -31.43 14.40 7.41
CA GLY A 196 -30.78 15.33 8.35
C GLY A 196 -29.26 15.47 8.18
N LYS A 197 -28.67 14.73 7.25
CA LYS A 197 -27.27 14.88 6.84
C LYS A 197 -27.17 15.36 5.38
N PRO A 198 -26.10 16.06 5.00
CA PRO A 198 -25.82 16.39 3.61
C PRO A 198 -25.16 15.22 2.86
N TRP A 199 -25.58 13.99 3.15
CA TRP A 199 -25.00 12.77 2.62
C TRP A 199 -25.88 12.22 1.50
N TYR A 200 -25.28 11.99 0.33
CA TYR A 200 -26.02 11.58 -0.86
C TYR A 200 -25.25 10.52 -1.64
N ALA A 201 -26.00 9.57 -2.20
CA ALA A 201 -25.54 8.69 -3.26
C ALA A 201 -26.46 8.83 -4.48
N LEU A 202 -25.89 9.14 -5.65
CA LEU A 202 -26.61 9.28 -6.90
C LEU A 202 -26.32 8.09 -7.80
N VAL A 203 -27.37 7.59 -8.47
CA VAL A 203 -27.26 6.46 -9.39
C VAL A 203 -27.96 6.78 -10.70
N ALA A 204 -27.27 6.66 -11.83
CA ALA A 204 -27.85 6.83 -13.16
C ALA A 204 -27.18 5.92 -14.19
N GLY A 205 -27.85 5.72 -15.33
CA GLY A 205 -27.36 4.90 -16.43
C GLY A 205 -27.29 5.66 -17.75
N ARG A 206 -26.31 5.31 -18.60
CA ARG A 206 -26.14 5.85 -19.95
C ARG A 206 -25.75 4.76 -20.94
N VAL A 207 -26.35 4.82 -22.13
CA VAL A 207 -25.99 3.97 -23.27
C VAL A 207 -24.77 4.54 -23.98
N GLU A 208 -23.75 3.72 -24.24
CA GLU A 208 -22.53 4.15 -24.93
C GLU A 208 -22.42 3.57 -26.34
N VAL A 209 -22.58 2.25 -26.47
CA VAL A 209 -22.42 1.54 -27.75
C VAL A 209 -23.69 0.78 -28.06
N HIS A 210 -24.19 0.91 -29.28
CA HIS A 210 -25.23 0.07 -29.85
C HIS A 210 -25.09 0.08 -31.38
N GLY A 211 -25.42 -1.03 -32.02
CA GLY A 211 -25.47 -1.16 -33.48
C GLY A 211 -26.60 -0.33 -34.09
N PRO A 212 -26.58 -0.08 -35.41
CA PRO A 212 -27.56 0.76 -36.08
C PRO A 212 -29.00 0.23 -36.04
N GLN A 213 -29.19 -1.06 -35.74
CA GLN A 213 -30.50 -1.72 -35.62
C GLN A 213 -30.91 -1.98 -34.17
N ASP A 214 -30.10 -1.54 -33.21
CA ASP A 214 -30.36 -1.73 -31.79
C ASP A 214 -31.20 -0.57 -31.24
N SER A 215 -31.94 -0.83 -30.16
CA SER A 215 -32.65 0.22 -29.42
C SER A 215 -32.51 0.02 -27.92
N VAL A 216 -32.37 1.13 -27.19
CA VAL A 216 -32.33 1.14 -25.73
C VAL A 216 -33.23 2.27 -25.24
N GLN A 217 -34.36 1.91 -24.65
CA GLN A 217 -35.33 2.86 -24.15
C GLN A 217 -35.35 2.83 -22.62
N PHE A 218 -35.05 3.96 -21.97
CA PHE A 218 -35.28 4.09 -20.53
C PHE A 218 -36.78 4.14 -20.25
N LEU A 219 -37.26 3.21 -19.43
CA LEU A 219 -38.68 3.09 -19.06
C LEU A 219 -39.02 3.86 -17.79
N GLY A 220 -38.02 4.20 -16.97
CA GLY A 220 -38.19 5.00 -15.77
C GLY A 220 -37.46 4.42 -14.55
N ALA A 221 -37.60 5.14 -13.44
CA ALA A 221 -37.13 4.71 -12.14
C ALA A 221 -38.29 4.43 -11.19
N SER A 222 -38.06 3.63 -10.16
CA SER A 222 -39.04 3.43 -9.08
C SER A 222 -38.35 3.34 -7.74
N ASP A 223 -38.97 3.96 -6.75
CA ASP A 223 -38.72 3.73 -5.33
C ASP A 223 -39.40 2.42 -4.92
N LEU A 224 -38.65 1.49 -4.33
CA LEU A 224 -39.14 0.21 -3.84
C LEU A 224 -39.31 0.19 -2.31
N GLY A 225 -39.06 1.32 -1.65
CA GLY A 225 -39.16 1.51 -0.21
C GLY A 225 -37.90 1.06 0.53
N ASN A 226 -38.10 0.70 1.80
CA ASN A 226 -37.04 0.34 2.72
C ASN A 226 -37.19 -1.08 3.22
N VAL A 227 -36.06 -1.75 3.48
CA VAL A 227 -35.99 -2.96 4.29
C VAL A 227 -35.01 -2.69 5.44
N GLY A 228 -35.55 -2.55 6.64
CA GLY A 228 -34.77 -2.03 7.77
C GLY A 228 -34.35 -0.58 7.50
N LYS A 229 -33.06 -0.30 7.63
CA LYS A 229 -32.48 1.03 7.38
C LYS A 229 -32.08 1.27 5.92
N LYS A 230 -32.00 0.22 5.11
CA LYS A 230 -31.57 0.28 3.71
C LYS A 230 -32.74 0.68 2.80
N ALA A 231 -32.50 1.56 1.84
CA ALA A 231 -33.46 1.95 0.82
C ALA A 231 -33.17 1.26 -0.51
N PHE A 232 -34.23 0.99 -1.28
CA PHE A 232 -34.17 0.22 -2.51
C PHE A 232 -34.78 1.02 -3.65
N GLY A 233 -34.04 1.14 -4.74
CA GLY A 233 -34.57 1.73 -5.97
C GLY A 233 -34.34 0.82 -7.16
N GLN A 234 -34.98 1.16 -8.27
CA GLN A 234 -34.70 0.50 -9.53
C GLN A 234 -34.71 1.47 -10.71
N LEU A 235 -33.89 1.18 -11.71
CA LEU A 235 -33.90 1.81 -13.02
C LEU A 235 -34.19 0.74 -14.07
N LYS A 236 -35.14 1.01 -15.00
CA LYS A 236 -35.63 0.00 -15.96
C LYS A 236 -35.43 0.47 -17.41
N TRP A 237 -34.96 -0.43 -18.28
CA TRP A 237 -34.80 -0.22 -19.71
C TRP A 237 -35.44 -1.34 -20.53
N GLN A 238 -35.95 -1.00 -21.70
CA GLN A 238 -36.29 -1.95 -22.75
C GLN A 238 -35.16 -1.97 -23.78
N LEU A 239 -34.63 -3.15 -24.07
CA LEU A 239 -33.57 -3.33 -25.07
C LEU A 239 -34.14 -4.03 -26.31
N THR A 240 -33.54 -3.71 -27.46
CA THR A 240 -33.63 -4.47 -28.71
C THR A 240 -32.21 -4.64 -29.25
N ILE A 241 -31.74 -5.88 -29.35
CA ILE A 241 -30.37 -6.22 -29.77
C ILE A 241 -30.44 -7.08 -31.03
N ALA A 242 -29.98 -6.56 -32.16
CA ALA A 242 -29.95 -7.27 -33.43
C ALA A 242 -29.01 -8.50 -33.36
N PRO A 243 -29.22 -9.53 -34.20
CA PRO A 243 -28.33 -10.70 -34.27
C PRO A 243 -26.86 -10.27 -34.49
N GLY A 244 -25.95 -10.79 -33.67
CA GLY A 244 -24.52 -10.47 -33.73
C GLY A 244 -24.14 -9.09 -33.20
N SER A 245 -25.11 -8.24 -32.85
CA SER A 245 -24.85 -6.89 -32.33
C SER A 245 -24.45 -6.91 -30.85
N THR A 246 -23.82 -5.82 -30.41
CA THR A 246 -23.38 -5.60 -29.03
C THR A 246 -23.90 -4.25 -28.53
N ILE A 247 -24.53 -4.26 -27.35
CA ILE A 247 -24.95 -3.06 -26.63
C ILE A 247 -24.18 -2.96 -25.32
N LYS A 248 -23.76 -1.76 -24.94
CA LYS A 248 -23.18 -1.48 -23.62
C LYS A 248 -23.90 -0.34 -22.92
N ILE A 249 -24.29 -0.58 -21.67
CA ILE A 249 -24.87 0.42 -20.77
C ILE A 249 -23.93 0.60 -19.58
N TRP A 250 -23.54 1.84 -19.31
CA TRP A 250 -22.79 2.22 -18.12
C TRP A 250 -23.71 2.73 -17.04
N PHE A 251 -23.44 2.33 -15.81
CA PHE A 251 -24.07 2.82 -14.60
C PHE A 251 -23.02 3.53 -13.76
N ALA A 252 -23.36 4.67 -13.21
CA ALA A 252 -22.51 5.41 -12.29
C ALA A 252 -23.14 5.45 -10.91
N VAL A 253 -22.31 5.30 -9.88
CA VAL A 253 -22.67 5.53 -8.49
C VAL A 253 -21.71 6.56 -7.94
N ALA A 254 -22.21 7.77 -7.64
CA ALA A 254 -21.41 8.90 -7.17
C ALA A 254 -21.90 9.36 -5.80
N GLY A 255 -20.97 9.82 -4.95
CA GLY A 255 -21.28 10.17 -3.56
C GLY A 255 -20.68 11.50 -3.11
N THR A 256 -21.23 12.03 -2.02
CA THR A 256 -20.69 13.21 -1.30
C THR A 256 -21.20 13.21 0.13
N HIS A 257 -20.40 13.80 1.02
CA HIS A 257 -20.72 14.05 2.41
C HIS A 257 -20.90 15.53 2.73
N VAL A 258 -20.76 16.42 1.72
CA VAL A 258 -20.72 17.88 1.90
C VAL A 258 -21.96 18.53 1.32
N ASN A 259 -22.27 18.28 0.04
CA ASN A 259 -23.46 18.82 -0.61
C ASN A 259 -23.82 18.05 -1.88
N LYS A 260 -25.12 17.96 -2.20
CA LYS A 260 -25.63 17.19 -3.36
C LYS A 260 -25.03 17.60 -4.71
N ALA A 261 -24.58 18.85 -4.88
CA ALA A 261 -24.04 19.35 -6.16
C ALA A 261 -22.72 18.68 -6.57
N GLU A 262 -21.89 18.30 -5.59
CA GLU A 262 -20.65 17.55 -5.86
C GLU A 262 -20.93 16.15 -6.42
N ALA A 263 -21.88 15.43 -5.84
CA ALA A 263 -22.28 14.12 -6.34
C ALA A 263 -22.83 14.24 -7.77
N TYR A 264 -23.60 15.29 -8.09
CA TYR A 264 -24.07 15.53 -9.46
C TYR A 264 -22.91 15.75 -10.42
N ALA A 265 -21.94 16.60 -10.05
CA ALA A 265 -20.80 16.88 -10.91
C ALA A 265 -20.00 15.59 -11.19
N ALA A 266 -19.71 14.81 -10.15
CA ALA A 266 -19.01 13.53 -10.28
C ALA A 266 -19.78 12.52 -11.15
N LEU A 267 -21.09 12.37 -10.94
CA LEU A 267 -21.94 11.50 -11.73
C LEU A 267 -21.96 11.90 -13.23
N LEU A 268 -22.15 13.19 -13.50
CA LEU A 268 -22.20 13.71 -14.86
C LEU A 268 -20.84 13.57 -15.58
N LEU A 269 -19.74 13.84 -14.88
CA LEU A 269 -18.39 13.63 -15.42
C LEU A 269 -18.12 12.15 -15.69
N GLY A 270 -18.45 11.26 -14.74
CA GLY A 270 -18.31 9.81 -14.89
C GLY A 270 -19.09 9.26 -16.08
N LEU A 271 -20.34 9.71 -16.27
CA LEU A 271 -21.17 9.28 -17.39
C LEU A 271 -20.91 10.05 -18.69
N ALA A 272 -20.10 11.11 -18.70
CA ALA A 272 -19.86 11.91 -19.90
C ALA A 272 -19.10 11.11 -20.99
N ASN A 273 -18.10 10.31 -20.58
CA ASN A 273 -17.37 9.42 -21.48
C ASN A 273 -16.68 8.28 -20.71
N PRO A 274 -17.45 7.30 -20.20
CA PRO A 274 -16.91 6.23 -19.36
C PRO A 274 -15.88 5.35 -20.06
N GLY A 275 -16.02 5.11 -21.37
CA GLY A 275 -15.00 4.39 -22.15
C GLY A 275 -13.64 5.10 -22.16
N ASN A 276 -13.63 6.43 -22.31
CA ASN A 276 -12.39 7.20 -22.23
C ASN A 276 -11.81 7.21 -20.80
N LEU A 277 -12.64 7.34 -19.76
CA LEU A 277 -12.17 7.27 -18.37
C LEU A 277 -11.52 5.90 -18.06
N LEU A 278 -12.06 4.81 -18.59
CA LEU A 278 -11.44 3.48 -18.47
C LEU A 278 -10.11 3.42 -19.23
N ALA A 279 -10.05 3.95 -20.45
CA ALA A 279 -8.81 4.00 -21.23
C ALA A 279 -7.72 4.85 -20.54
N ASP A 280 -8.10 5.97 -19.92
CA ASP A 280 -7.20 6.83 -19.16
C ASP A 280 -6.67 6.11 -17.91
N LYS A 281 -7.56 5.47 -17.13
CA LYS A 281 -7.17 4.64 -15.98
C LYS A 281 -6.17 3.55 -16.36
N ILE A 282 -6.45 2.80 -17.44
CA ILE A 282 -5.54 1.76 -17.96
C ILE A 282 -4.20 2.37 -18.37
N LYS A 283 -4.21 3.51 -19.06
CA LYS A 283 -3.00 4.21 -19.50
C LYS A 283 -2.14 4.65 -18.31
N GLU A 284 -2.74 5.18 -17.24
CA GLU A 284 -2.03 5.56 -16.01
C GLU A 284 -1.38 4.34 -15.34
N ARG A 285 -2.09 3.22 -15.27
CA ARG A 285 -1.56 1.97 -14.72
C ARG A 285 -0.46 1.35 -15.60
N LEU A 286 -0.57 1.46 -16.93
CA LEU A 286 0.51 1.10 -17.85
C LEU A 286 1.73 2.01 -17.71
N HIS A 287 1.54 3.29 -17.42
CA HIS A 287 2.63 4.21 -17.10
C HIS A 287 3.33 3.79 -15.80
N ALA A 288 2.58 3.47 -14.74
CA ALA A 288 3.15 2.92 -13.51
C ALA A 288 3.97 1.64 -13.78
N LEU A 289 3.45 0.72 -14.61
CA LEU A 289 4.18 -0.49 -15.00
C LEU A 289 5.50 -0.20 -15.75
N ALA A 290 5.56 0.88 -16.55
CA ALA A 290 6.75 1.24 -17.32
C ALA A 290 7.86 1.92 -16.50
N GLN A 291 7.56 2.45 -15.30
CA GLN A 291 8.56 2.94 -14.34
C GLN A 291 9.28 1.77 -13.68
N SER A 292 10.60 1.82 -13.46
CA SER A 292 11.34 0.69 -12.88
C SER A 292 11.00 -0.65 -13.56
N ASP A 293 11.06 -0.69 -14.89
CA ASP A 293 10.75 -1.86 -15.72
C ASP A 293 11.82 -2.94 -15.52
N ALA A 294 11.64 -3.76 -14.50
CA ALA A 294 12.55 -4.84 -14.14
C ALA A 294 12.32 -6.07 -15.03
N LYS A 295 13.41 -6.68 -15.52
CA LYS A 295 13.41 -7.97 -16.22
C LYS A 295 13.95 -9.04 -15.29
N ILE A 296 13.04 -9.79 -14.69
CA ILE A 296 13.30 -10.81 -13.68
C ILE A 296 13.25 -12.19 -14.35
N PRO A 297 14.23 -13.09 -14.12
CA PRO A 297 14.31 -14.38 -14.85
C PRO A 297 13.25 -15.41 -14.42
N GLU A 298 12.39 -15.09 -13.48
CA GLU A 298 11.31 -15.95 -12.98
C GLU A 298 9.94 -15.29 -13.13
N ALA A 299 9.03 -15.97 -13.83
CA ALA A 299 7.73 -15.40 -14.19
C ALA A 299 6.81 -15.13 -12.97
N SER A 300 6.90 -15.93 -11.91
CA SER A 300 6.14 -15.72 -10.67
C SER A 300 6.58 -14.45 -9.95
N VAL A 301 7.89 -14.27 -9.77
CA VAL A 301 8.45 -13.07 -9.12
C VAL A 301 8.27 -11.83 -10.01
N GLN A 302 8.42 -11.96 -11.33
CA GLN A 302 8.10 -10.87 -12.28
C GLN A 302 6.63 -10.44 -12.18
N ALA A 303 5.72 -11.40 -12.06
CA ALA A 303 4.30 -11.11 -11.89
C ALA A 303 4.03 -10.41 -10.56
N ALA A 304 4.60 -10.89 -9.45
CA ALA A 304 4.45 -10.27 -8.14
C ALA A 304 4.99 -8.84 -8.15
N PHE A 305 6.17 -8.61 -8.72
CA PHE A 305 6.77 -7.27 -8.88
C PHE A 305 5.86 -6.33 -9.67
N ASN A 306 5.30 -6.77 -10.80
CA ASN A 306 4.47 -5.91 -11.64
C ASN A 306 3.10 -5.62 -11.03
N TRP A 307 2.47 -6.62 -10.41
CA TRP A 307 1.13 -6.46 -9.83
C TRP A 307 1.16 -5.75 -8.48
N ALA A 308 2.22 -5.90 -7.69
CA ALA A 308 2.45 -5.10 -6.49
C ALA A 308 2.43 -3.59 -6.80
N LYS A 309 3.06 -3.15 -7.89
CA LYS A 309 2.99 -1.75 -8.37
C LYS A 309 1.57 -1.28 -8.66
N LEU A 310 0.75 -2.14 -9.25
CA LEU A 310 -0.65 -1.83 -9.54
C LEU A 310 -1.47 -1.75 -8.25
N ASN A 311 -1.24 -2.67 -7.31
CA ASN A 311 -1.87 -2.64 -5.98
C ASN A 311 -1.56 -1.32 -5.26
N LEU A 312 -0.29 -0.89 -5.25
CA LEU A 312 0.12 0.41 -4.67
C LEU A 312 -0.66 1.59 -5.29
N ALA A 313 -0.82 1.60 -6.62
CA ALA A 313 -1.57 2.63 -7.31
C ALA A 313 -3.08 2.60 -6.97
N ASP A 314 -3.65 1.42 -6.75
CA ASP A 314 -5.07 1.23 -6.40
C ASP A 314 -5.36 1.43 -4.90
N MET A 315 -4.32 1.48 -4.06
CA MET A 315 -4.41 1.83 -2.65
C MET A 315 -4.25 3.34 -2.38
N ARG A 316 -3.93 4.15 -3.40
CA ARG A 316 -3.91 5.61 -3.25
C ARG A 316 -5.25 6.09 -2.68
N ARG A 317 -5.20 7.11 -1.83
CA ARG A 317 -6.37 7.73 -1.22
C ARG A 317 -6.28 9.25 -1.28
N ILE A 318 -7.41 9.87 -1.61
CA ILE A 318 -7.67 11.31 -1.46
C ILE A 318 -8.93 11.46 -0.63
N VAL A 319 -8.81 12.21 0.46
CA VAL A 319 -9.90 12.60 1.34
C VAL A 319 -10.05 14.11 1.25
N LEU A 320 -11.27 14.58 1.05
CA LEU A 320 -11.61 16.00 1.17
C LEU A 320 -12.39 16.23 2.46
N ASP A 321 -12.29 17.46 2.96
CA ASP A 321 -13.14 17.97 4.03
C ASP A 321 -13.08 17.12 5.32
N ALA A 322 -11.89 16.62 5.65
CA ALA A 322 -11.65 15.79 6.84
C ALA A 322 -11.78 16.62 8.13
N GLU A 323 -12.56 16.09 9.07
CA GLU A 323 -12.81 16.71 10.36
C GLU A 323 -12.03 15.97 11.45
N ILE A 324 -10.87 16.50 11.81
CA ILE A 324 -9.95 15.84 12.73
C ILE A 324 -10.51 15.84 14.15
N ARG A 325 -10.61 14.65 14.75
CA ARG A 325 -11.07 14.47 16.13
C ARG A 325 -10.31 13.34 16.80
N ASP A 326 -9.91 13.56 18.04
CA ASP A 326 -9.34 12.51 18.89
C ASP A 326 -10.48 11.65 19.44
N THR A 327 -10.47 10.35 19.15
CA THR A 327 -11.55 9.43 19.57
C THR A 327 -11.22 8.65 20.83
N GLU A 328 -10.03 8.83 21.40
CA GLU A 328 -9.51 8.11 22.57
C GLU A 328 -9.74 6.58 22.43
N GLU A 329 -9.16 5.97 21.38
CA GLU A 329 -9.34 4.54 21.04
C GLU A 329 -10.81 4.16 20.86
N GLY A 330 -11.56 5.09 20.27
CA GLY A 330 -13.00 4.98 20.04
C GLY A 330 -13.85 4.84 21.29
N THR A 331 -13.39 5.34 22.43
CA THR A 331 -14.23 5.45 23.63
C THR A 331 -15.12 6.70 23.61
N VAL A 332 -14.82 7.67 22.75
CA VAL A 332 -15.58 8.92 22.57
C VAL A 332 -15.68 9.33 21.09
N TYR A 333 -16.62 10.23 20.78
CA TYR A 333 -16.75 10.87 19.47
C TYR A 333 -17.00 12.37 19.63
N PRO A 334 -15.94 13.15 19.88
CA PRO A 334 -16.07 14.56 20.22
C PRO A 334 -16.27 15.42 18.98
N SER A 335 -16.53 16.72 19.20
CA SER A 335 -16.52 17.71 18.13
C SER A 335 -15.12 17.83 17.50
N PRO A 336 -15.02 18.14 16.19
CA PRO A 336 -13.73 18.27 15.52
C PRO A 336 -12.82 19.33 16.16
N LEU A 337 -11.54 18.99 16.29
CA LEU A 337 -10.46 19.86 16.75
C LEU A 337 -10.03 20.84 15.65
N VAL A 338 -9.91 20.32 14.42
CA VAL A 338 -9.42 21.07 13.26
C VAL A 338 -9.99 20.46 11.98
N PHE A 339 -10.03 21.26 10.93
CA PHE A 339 -10.52 20.88 9.61
C PHE A 339 -9.39 20.87 8.59
N PHE A 340 -9.31 19.82 7.79
CA PHE A 340 -8.39 19.70 6.66
C PHE A 340 -9.17 19.61 5.34
N PRO A 341 -9.01 20.57 4.42
CA PRO A 341 -9.74 20.55 3.15
C PRO A 341 -9.28 19.42 2.21
N PHE A 342 -8.07 18.90 2.42
CA PHE A 342 -7.44 17.90 1.56
C PHE A 342 -6.43 17.10 2.36
N LEU A 343 -6.54 15.77 2.31
CA LEU A 343 -5.53 14.81 2.76
C LEU A 343 -5.31 13.80 1.62
N SER A 344 -4.07 13.35 1.44
CA SER A 344 -3.73 12.34 0.44
C SER A 344 -2.61 11.42 0.92
N GLY A 345 -2.55 10.22 0.37
CA GLY A 345 -1.60 9.17 0.75
C GLY A 345 -2.11 7.85 0.21
N PHE A 346 -1.98 6.79 0.99
CA PHE A 346 -2.53 5.47 0.65
C PHE A 346 -3.20 4.82 1.85
N GLY A 347 -4.17 3.96 1.57
CA GLY A 347 -4.75 3.05 2.55
C GLY A 347 -3.77 1.94 2.92
N ALA A 348 -3.78 1.49 4.17
CA ALA A 348 -3.03 0.30 4.57
C ALA A 348 -3.49 -0.93 3.76
N GLY A 349 -4.80 -1.19 3.72
CA GLY A 349 -5.36 -2.23 2.85
C GLY A 349 -6.87 -2.40 2.93
N TYR A 350 -7.38 -3.26 2.07
CA TYR A 350 -8.82 -3.46 1.92
C TYR A 350 -9.30 -4.83 2.43
N PRO A 351 -10.53 -4.92 2.96
CA PRO A 351 -11.53 -3.84 3.02
C PRO A 351 -11.50 -3.04 4.33
N ASP A 352 -10.76 -3.48 5.33
CA ASP A 352 -10.91 -3.01 6.70
C ASP A 352 -10.01 -1.84 7.06
N TYR A 353 -8.87 -1.61 6.38
CA TYR A 353 -7.97 -0.48 6.66
C TYR A 353 -7.75 0.48 5.46
N PRO A 354 -8.80 0.96 4.77
CA PRO A 354 -8.66 1.77 3.55
C PRO A 354 -8.15 3.22 3.79
N TRP A 355 -7.53 3.51 4.94
CA TRP A 355 -7.11 4.84 5.41
C TRP A 355 -5.65 4.88 5.88
N PHE A 356 -5.20 6.03 6.39
CA PHE A 356 -3.77 6.31 6.59
C PHE A 356 -3.24 5.76 7.91
N PHE A 357 -2.05 5.16 7.85
CA PHE A 357 -1.34 4.57 8.99
C PHE A 357 0.12 5.03 9.07
N GLY A 358 0.64 5.08 10.30
CA GLY A 358 2.05 5.37 10.58
C GLY A 358 2.97 4.26 10.06
N THR A 359 2.96 3.10 10.74
CA THR A 359 3.82 1.94 10.42
C THR A 359 3.67 1.47 8.97
N ASP A 360 2.44 1.17 8.52
CA ASP A 360 2.17 0.75 7.13
C ASP A 360 2.68 1.76 6.11
N GLY A 361 2.49 3.04 6.43
CA GLY A 361 2.97 4.18 5.68
C GLY A 361 4.47 4.15 5.44
N CYS A 362 5.22 3.94 6.51
CA CYS A 362 6.67 3.98 6.47
C CYS A 362 7.25 2.77 5.76
N TYR A 363 6.72 1.57 6.00
CA TYR A 363 7.13 0.36 5.29
C TYR A 363 6.83 0.39 3.80
N THR A 364 5.67 0.93 3.42
CA THR A 364 5.25 1.05 2.01
C THR A 364 6.08 2.11 1.26
N THR A 365 6.76 3.03 1.96
CA THR A 365 7.64 4.02 1.32
C THR A 365 8.79 3.36 0.57
N PHE A 366 9.37 2.26 1.10
CA PHE A 366 10.45 1.53 0.43
C PHE A 366 10.07 1.04 -0.98
N PRO A 367 9.00 0.23 -1.16
CA PRO A 367 8.56 -0.20 -2.48
C PRO A 367 8.15 0.99 -3.36
N LEU A 368 7.38 1.97 -2.86
CA LEU A 368 7.01 3.17 -3.63
C LEU A 368 8.21 3.91 -4.21
N VAL A 369 9.29 4.05 -3.42
CA VAL A 369 10.55 4.64 -3.87
C VAL A 369 11.21 3.79 -4.95
N ALA A 370 11.32 2.48 -4.74
CA ALA A 370 11.94 1.53 -5.68
C ALA A 370 11.21 1.46 -7.03
N VAL A 371 9.89 1.66 -7.05
CA VAL A 371 9.07 1.62 -8.27
C VAL A 371 8.74 2.98 -8.86
N GLY A 372 9.25 4.07 -8.26
CA GLY A 372 9.16 5.42 -8.82
C GLY A 372 7.84 6.16 -8.55
N GLN A 373 6.99 5.64 -7.67
CA GLN A 373 5.71 6.25 -7.25
C GLN A 373 5.91 7.23 -6.08
N TRP A 374 6.85 8.16 -6.22
CA TRP A 374 7.31 9.04 -5.14
C TRP A 374 6.24 9.97 -4.61
N GLU A 375 5.38 10.49 -5.48
CA GLU A 375 4.33 11.42 -5.12
C GLU A 375 3.36 10.81 -4.08
N ALA A 376 3.06 9.51 -4.19
CA ALA A 376 2.22 8.81 -3.22
C ALA A 376 2.89 8.72 -1.83
N ALA A 377 4.22 8.52 -1.79
CA ALA A 377 4.97 8.50 -0.54
C ALA A 377 5.06 9.91 0.09
N GLU A 378 5.34 10.94 -0.73
CA GLU A 378 5.37 12.33 -0.25
C GLU A 378 4.01 12.77 0.32
N ASP A 379 2.92 12.49 -0.40
CA ASP A 379 1.57 12.84 0.01
C ASP A 379 1.24 12.18 1.37
N HIS A 380 1.54 10.88 1.53
CA HIS A 380 1.30 10.16 2.77
C HIS A 380 2.09 10.73 3.96
N LEU A 381 3.39 10.96 3.77
CA LEU A 381 4.26 11.52 4.81
C LEU A 381 3.86 12.94 5.20
N ARG A 382 3.40 13.77 4.24
CA ARG A 382 2.82 15.08 4.53
C ARG A 382 1.53 14.97 5.34
N THR A 383 0.63 14.06 4.97
CA THR A 383 -0.62 13.81 5.72
C THR A 383 -0.33 13.40 7.16
N LEU A 384 0.55 12.42 7.38
CA LEU A 384 0.95 12.01 8.73
C LEU A 384 1.52 13.20 9.52
N ARG A 385 2.50 13.93 8.95
CA ARG A 385 3.11 15.08 9.62
C ARG A 385 2.10 16.15 10.02
N GLU A 386 1.27 16.59 9.08
CA GLU A 386 0.38 17.73 9.31
C GLU A 386 -0.74 17.39 10.31
N VAL A 387 -1.33 16.19 10.22
CA VAL A 387 -2.36 15.75 11.16
C VAL A 387 -1.73 15.49 12.54
N SER A 388 -0.56 14.85 12.61
CA SER A 388 0.18 14.69 13.87
C SER A 388 0.52 16.02 14.52
N ARG A 389 0.99 17.03 13.78
CA ARG A 389 1.23 18.37 14.33
C ARG A 389 -0.03 19.01 14.89
N ALA A 390 -1.16 18.82 14.21
CA ALA A 390 -2.41 19.42 14.65
C ALA A 390 -2.95 18.82 15.96
N VAL A 391 -2.68 17.52 16.20
CA VAL A 391 -3.17 16.79 17.38
C VAL A 391 -2.14 16.75 18.51
N ASN A 392 -0.88 16.45 18.18
CA ASN A 392 0.23 16.28 19.13
C ASN A 392 1.06 17.55 19.33
N GLY A 393 0.76 18.64 18.63
CA GLY A 393 1.51 19.90 18.74
C GLY A 393 2.95 19.74 18.29
N SER A 394 3.89 20.20 19.12
CA SER A 394 5.32 20.29 18.77
C SER A 394 6.14 19.06 19.16
N THR A 395 5.54 17.96 19.64
CA THR A 395 6.30 16.77 20.07
C THR A 395 6.97 16.04 18.91
N GLY A 396 6.43 16.18 17.70
CA GLY A 396 6.89 15.42 16.54
C GLY A 396 6.50 13.94 16.56
N LYS A 397 5.67 13.52 17.54
CA LYS A 397 5.14 12.16 17.64
C LYS A 397 4.16 11.88 16.48
N VAL A 398 4.42 10.81 15.74
CA VAL A 398 3.58 10.32 14.64
C VAL A 398 2.31 9.67 15.18
N LEU A 399 1.18 9.86 14.49
CA LEU A 399 -0.08 9.20 14.81
C LEU A 399 -0.12 7.82 14.17
N HIS A 400 -0.74 6.87 14.87
CA HIS A 400 -0.84 5.49 14.40
C HIS A 400 -1.87 5.34 13.30
N GLU A 401 -3.05 5.91 13.51
CA GLU A 401 -4.22 5.62 12.66
C GLU A 401 -5.10 6.86 12.45
N ILE A 402 -5.27 7.25 11.17
CA ILE A 402 -6.06 8.39 10.72
C ILE A 402 -7.14 7.90 9.75
N VAL A 403 -8.38 7.80 10.23
CA VAL A 403 -9.53 7.34 9.44
C VAL A 403 -9.93 8.39 8.41
N THR A 404 -10.48 7.96 7.28
CA THR A 404 -10.85 8.86 6.17
C THR A 404 -11.88 9.95 6.49
N ASP A 405 -12.61 9.87 7.61
CA ASP A 405 -13.52 10.94 8.04
C ASP A 405 -12.83 11.99 8.94
N GLY A 406 -11.55 11.78 9.25
CA GLY A 406 -10.73 12.59 10.15
C GLY A 406 -10.60 12.05 11.56
N SER A 407 -11.29 10.96 11.92
CA SER A 407 -11.16 10.35 13.25
C SER A 407 -9.75 9.81 13.47
N ILE A 408 -9.14 10.19 14.59
CA ILE A 408 -7.86 9.69 15.06
C ILE A 408 -8.15 8.61 16.09
N TYR A 409 -7.81 7.37 15.76
CA TYR A 409 -8.10 6.24 16.63
C TYR A 409 -7.03 6.10 17.72
N PHE A 410 -5.75 6.16 17.33
CA PHE A 410 -4.63 5.91 18.23
C PHE A 410 -3.38 6.75 17.89
N GLY A 411 -2.51 6.96 18.87
CA GLY A 411 -1.19 7.60 18.69
C GLY A 411 -1.05 9.05 19.18
N THR A 412 -2.01 9.59 19.93
CA THR A 412 -1.86 10.95 20.50
C THR A 412 -0.78 11.02 21.60
N ASN A 413 -0.39 12.20 22.07
CA ASN A 413 0.59 12.35 23.17
C ASN A 413 0.12 11.72 24.50
N THR A 414 -1.20 11.64 24.71
CA THR A 414 -1.81 11.06 25.93
C THR A 414 -2.09 9.57 25.80
N GLN A 415 -1.95 9.01 24.60
CA GLN A 415 -2.07 7.59 24.34
C GLN A 415 -0.69 7.00 24.06
N PRO A 416 -0.43 5.72 24.39
CA PRO A 416 0.87 5.11 24.11
C PRO A 416 1.27 5.28 22.64
N GLY A 417 0.39 4.95 21.69
CA GLY A 417 0.77 4.88 20.26
C GLY A 417 1.91 3.89 20.03
N ASP A 418 2.28 3.71 18.77
CA ASP A 418 3.46 2.92 18.44
C ASP A 418 4.70 3.80 18.34
N VAL A 419 5.70 3.55 19.20
CA VAL A 419 6.88 4.40 19.32
C VAL A 419 7.78 4.29 18.07
N ASN A 420 7.82 3.11 17.44
CA ASN A 420 8.58 2.87 16.21
C ASN A 420 8.18 3.83 15.08
N GLU A 421 6.92 4.22 14.99
CA GLU A 421 6.38 5.03 13.89
C GLU A 421 7.10 6.38 13.73
N THR A 422 7.53 6.96 14.85
CA THR A 422 8.26 8.23 14.82
C THR A 422 9.67 8.06 14.24
N GLY A 423 10.33 6.94 14.53
CA GLY A 423 11.62 6.58 13.93
C GLY A 423 11.51 6.15 12.47
N GLU A 424 10.51 5.33 12.16
CA GLU A 424 10.22 4.87 10.81
C GLU A 424 9.86 6.03 9.88
N PHE A 425 9.09 7.02 10.36
CA PHE A 425 8.77 8.23 9.60
C PHE A 425 10.03 8.99 9.17
N ALA A 426 10.97 9.18 10.10
CA ALA A 426 12.25 9.83 9.80
C ALA A 426 13.04 9.05 8.74
N THR A 427 13.06 7.73 8.86
CA THR A 427 13.71 6.83 7.90
C THR A 427 13.05 6.86 6.53
N ALA A 428 11.72 6.90 6.47
CA ALA A 428 10.95 6.98 5.22
C ALA A 428 11.25 8.29 4.49
N VAL A 429 11.24 9.44 5.20
CA VAL A 429 11.62 10.74 4.64
C VAL A 429 13.05 10.72 4.14
N ALA A 430 14.00 10.24 4.93
CA ALA A 430 15.41 10.17 4.54
C ALA A 430 15.63 9.24 3.33
N THR A 431 14.92 8.11 3.28
CA THR A 431 14.97 7.19 2.14
C THR A 431 14.50 7.87 0.87
N LEU A 432 13.33 8.51 0.88
CA LEU A 432 12.84 9.23 -0.29
C LEU A 432 13.76 10.39 -0.68
N TRP A 433 14.25 11.17 0.27
CA TRP A 433 15.21 12.26 0.05
C TRP A 433 16.52 11.78 -0.60
N ARG A 434 17.09 10.65 -0.17
CA ARG A 434 18.30 10.08 -0.79
C ARG A 434 18.09 9.71 -2.26
N TRP A 435 16.87 9.30 -2.62
CA TRP A 435 16.50 8.91 -3.97
C TRP A 435 16.11 10.08 -4.87
N SER A 436 15.35 11.04 -4.34
CA SER A 436 14.86 12.21 -5.07
C SER A 436 15.87 13.36 -5.11
N GLY A 437 16.73 13.48 -4.10
CA GLY A 437 17.56 14.65 -3.88
C GLY A 437 16.78 15.92 -3.55
N ASP A 438 15.49 15.81 -3.20
CA ASP A 438 14.66 16.98 -2.90
C ASP A 438 14.91 17.50 -1.49
N ASP A 439 15.86 18.44 -1.41
CA ASP A 439 16.19 19.17 -0.19
C ASP A 439 15.02 19.98 0.38
N ASN A 440 14.05 20.40 -0.45
CA ASN A 440 12.85 21.06 0.06
C ASN A 440 11.98 20.05 0.82
N PHE A 441 11.83 18.83 0.30
CA PHE A 441 11.11 17.74 0.99
C PHE A 441 11.77 17.37 2.32
N ARG A 442 13.11 17.32 2.38
CA ARG A 442 13.84 17.22 3.66
C ARG A 442 13.48 18.38 4.58
N ASP A 443 13.58 19.62 4.10
CA ASP A 443 13.41 20.82 4.92
C ASP A 443 11.99 20.99 5.49
N GLU A 444 10.95 20.64 4.76
CA GLU A 444 9.56 20.69 5.25
C GLU A 444 9.30 19.70 6.41
N ASN A 445 10.03 18.59 6.44
CA ASN A 445 9.90 17.53 7.44
C ASN A 445 10.89 17.65 8.60
N TYR A 446 12.01 18.35 8.40
CA TYR A 446 13.18 18.36 9.29
C TYR A 446 12.84 18.67 10.76
N ASP A 447 12.12 19.76 11.02
CA ASP A 447 11.80 20.18 12.38
C ASP A 447 10.86 19.19 13.09
N PHE A 448 9.96 18.54 12.34
CA PHE A 448 9.08 17.51 12.89
C PHE A 448 9.87 16.26 13.28
N ILE A 449 10.77 15.82 12.40
CA ILE A 449 11.66 14.68 12.64
C ILE A 449 12.57 14.95 13.84
N LYS A 450 13.23 16.11 13.88
CA LYS A 450 14.10 16.49 15.00
C LYS A 450 13.33 16.49 16.32
N ALA A 451 12.13 17.06 16.35
CA ALA A 451 11.29 17.07 17.54
C ALA A 451 10.89 15.65 17.96
N GLY A 452 10.42 14.82 17.02
CA GLY A 452 9.97 13.46 17.28
C GLY A 452 11.09 12.56 17.81
N LEU A 453 12.27 12.60 17.17
CA LEU A 453 13.43 11.83 17.61
C LEU A 453 13.95 12.32 18.96
N THR A 454 13.90 13.62 19.23
CA THR A 454 14.20 14.15 20.58
C THR A 454 13.18 13.65 21.59
N TYR A 455 11.90 13.65 21.25
CA TYR A 455 10.82 13.21 22.14
C TYR A 455 10.98 11.73 22.53
N ILE A 456 11.14 10.82 21.57
CA ILE A 456 11.25 9.39 21.87
C ILE A 456 12.56 9.04 22.61
N THR A 457 13.66 9.77 22.37
CA THR A 457 14.95 9.52 23.03
C THR A 457 15.14 10.30 24.35
N THR A 458 14.12 11.02 24.82
CA THR A 458 14.20 11.76 26.08
C THR A 458 12.96 11.61 26.94
N ALA A 459 11.78 11.91 26.41
CA ALA A 459 10.54 11.87 27.18
C ALA A 459 10.03 10.44 27.37
N LEU A 460 10.35 9.54 26.44
CA LEU A 460 10.00 8.12 26.51
C LEU A 460 11.14 7.23 27.03
N ASP A 461 12.32 7.79 27.30
CA ASP A 461 13.44 7.09 27.97
C ASP A 461 13.45 7.53 29.45
N THR A 462 12.54 6.95 30.25
CA THR A 462 12.29 7.41 31.62
C THR A 462 13.33 6.89 32.63
N ASN A 463 13.94 5.75 32.34
CA ASN A 463 15.04 5.19 33.12
C ASN A 463 16.43 5.78 32.74
N HIS A 464 16.51 6.58 31.66
CA HIS A 464 17.71 7.20 31.13
C HIS A 464 18.81 6.22 30.72
N ASP A 465 18.39 5.03 30.29
CA ASP A 465 19.27 4.04 29.71
C ASP A 465 19.35 4.17 28.20
N GLY A 466 18.63 5.10 27.56
CA GLY A 466 18.70 5.42 26.14
C GLY A 466 17.76 4.62 25.24
N TRP A 467 17.07 3.60 25.75
CA TRP A 467 16.06 2.86 24.99
C TRP A 467 14.69 3.50 25.16
N PRO A 468 13.98 3.86 24.08
CA PRO A 468 12.62 4.37 24.21
C PRO A 468 11.67 3.29 24.76
N GLU A 469 10.92 3.64 25.80
CA GLU A 469 9.90 2.81 26.41
C GLU A 469 8.54 3.07 25.76
N GLY A 470 7.81 2.01 25.42
CA GLY A 470 6.47 2.13 24.89
C GLY A 470 6.07 0.98 23.97
N ALA A 471 4.88 1.11 23.37
CA ALA A 471 4.43 0.18 22.37
C ALA A 471 5.24 0.28 21.06
N GLY A 472 5.07 -0.72 20.23
CA GLY A 472 5.87 -1.03 19.04
C GLY A 472 5.11 -2.09 18.27
N MET A 473 5.63 -2.54 17.13
CA MET A 473 4.87 -3.32 16.13
C MET A 473 4.28 -4.64 16.65
N VAL A 474 4.82 -5.19 17.74
CA VAL A 474 4.24 -6.35 18.42
C VAL A 474 3.40 -5.88 19.59
N GLU A 475 2.09 -5.96 19.42
CA GLU A 475 1.06 -5.62 20.40
C GLU A 475 0.65 -6.83 21.27
N ALA A 476 1.64 -7.57 21.78
CA ALA A 476 1.40 -8.78 22.56
C ALA A 476 1.70 -8.58 24.05
N THR A 477 0.95 -9.31 24.90
CA THR A 477 1.23 -9.37 26.34
C THR A 477 2.52 -10.15 26.64
N GLY A 478 3.18 -9.82 27.74
CA GLY A 478 4.39 -10.51 28.18
C GLY A 478 5.70 -9.83 27.76
N LEU A 479 5.66 -8.92 26.79
CA LEU A 479 6.81 -8.09 26.41
C LEU A 479 7.13 -7.06 27.50
N GLY A 480 8.40 -6.71 27.61
CA GLY A 480 8.89 -5.60 28.42
C GLY A 480 8.64 -4.25 27.76
N ALA A 481 9.00 -3.18 28.49
CA ALA A 481 8.71 -1.80 28.13
C ALA A 481 9.54 -1.28 26.96
N GLU A 482 10.76 -1.79 26.81
CA GLU A 482 11.66 -1.45 25.72
C GLU A 482 11.60 -2.58 24.69
N LYS A 483 11.24 -2.25 23.44
CA LYS A 483 11.02 -3.25 22.38
C LYS A 483 12.14 -3.24 21.35
N LEU A 484 12.49 -4.43 20.84
CA LEU A 484 13.62 -4.61 19.93
C LEU A 484 13.49 -3.80 18.65
N ASP A 485 12.30 -3.81 18.05
CA ASP A 485 11.97 -3.06 16.85
C ASP A 485 12.09 -1.54 17.07
N VAL A 486 11.53 -1.03 18.18
CA VAL A 486 11.65 0.38 18.57
C VAL A 486 13.12 0.78 18.71
N ALA A 487 13.95 -0.06 19.35
CA ALA A 487 15.37 0.18 19.52
C ALA A 487 16.11 0.27 18.18
N VAL A 488 15.94 -0.71 17.28
CA VAL A 488 16.68 -0.73 16.01
C VAL A 488 16.24 0.37 15.05
N TYR A 489 14.94 0.68 15.00
CA TYR A 489 14.45 1.78 14.17
C TYR A 489 14.84 3.14 14.72
N THR A 490 14.93 3.31 16.04
CA THR A 490 15.46 4.52 16.66
C THR A 490 16.93 4.74 16.24
N ILE A 491 17.77 3.69 16.30
CA ILE A 491 19.17 3.81 15.87
C ILE A 491 19.27 4.22 14.39
N ARG A 492 18.47 3.58 13.52
CA ARG A 492 18.43 3.91 12.10
C ARG A 492 17.96 5.36 11.87
N ALA A 493 16.89 5.77 12.54
CA ALA A 493 16.29 7.08 12.39
C ALA A 493 17.21 8.22 12.86
N VAL A 494 17.90 8.05 13.99
CA VAL A 494 18.84 9.06 14.49
C VAL A 494 20.06 9.15 13.56
N ASN A 495 20.52 8.03 12.99
CA ASN A 495 21.56 8.06 11.96
C ASN A 495 21.10 8.79 10.68
N ASP A 496 19.85 8.61 10.29
CA ASP A 496 19.25 9.32 9.16
C ASP A 496 19.10 10.83 9.43
N LEU A 497 18.76 11.21 10.66
CA LEU A 497 18.75 12.61 11.09
C LEU A 497 20.16 13.23 11.10
N ASP A 498 21.21 12.49 11.46
CA ASP A 498 22.59 12.99 11.33
C ASP A 498 22.89 13.38 9.87
N GLU A 499 22.61 12.51 8.91
CA GLU A 499 22.85 12.79 7.50
C GLU A 499 22.04 14.00 7.00
N MET A 500 20.75 14.06 7.35
CA MET A 500 19.88 15.20 7.00
C MET A 500 20.38 16.51 7.64
N ALA A 501 20.79 16.48 8.90
CA ALA A 501 21.29 17.65 9.63
C ALA A 501 22.60 18.17 9.04
N ARG A 502 23.54 17.27 8.70
CA ARG A 502 24.79 17.65 8.01
C ARG A 502 24.51 18.29 6.66
N SER A 503 23.60 17.71 5.87
CA SER A 503 23.20 18.25 4.57
C SER A 503 22.55 19.65 4.71
N LYS A 504 21.71 19.85 5.73
CA LYS A 504 21.08 21.14 6.04
C LYS A 504 22.07 22.17 6.61
N GLY A 505 23.21 21.75 7.15
CA GLY A 505 24.19 22.60 7.83
C GLY A 505 23.90 22.85 9.32
N ASP A 506 23.05 22.04 9.94
CA ASP A 506 22.76 22.07 11.38
C ASP A 506 23.76 21.19 12.15
N SER A 507 24.93 21.75 12.43
CA SER A 507 26.03 21.03 13.08
C SER A 507 25.71 20.58 14.52
N GLU A 508 24.82 21.29 15.21
CA GLU A 508 24.44 20.96 16.59
C GLU A 508 23.61 19.68 16.62
N THR A 509 22.56 19.60 15.78
CA THR A 509 21.74 18.39 15.66
C THR A 509 22.54 17.22 15.11
N ALA A 510 23.39 17.43 14.11
CA ALA A 510 24.28 16.39 13.58
C ALA A 510 25.18 15.81 14.69
N SER A 511 25.83 16.68 15.47
CA SER A 511 26.70 16.24 16.58
C SER A 511 25.92 15.56 17.71
N TRP A 512 24.68 15.98 17.98
CA TRP A 512 23.80 15.27 18.93
C TRP A 512 23.45 13.88 18.41
N ALA A 513 22.99 13.78 17.16
CA ALA A 513 22.58 12.54 16.54
C ALA A 513 23.73 11.53 16.45
N GLU A 514 24.92 11.98 16.04
CA GLU A 514 26.15 11.17 16.01
C GLU A 514 26.45 10.56 17.38
N ARG A 515 26.45 11.37 18.46
CA ARG A 515 26.70 10.88 19.82
C ARG A 515 25.64 9.87 20.29
N GLN A 516 24.37 10.10 19.96
CA GLN A 516 23.29 9.19 20.32
C GLN A 516 23.44 7.85 19.60
N VAL A 517 23.70 7.86 18.29
CA VAL A 517 23.92 6.64 17.50
C VAL A 517 25.11 5.86 18.01
N ASP A 518 26.23 6.52 18.32
CA ASP A 518 27.41 5.86 18.87
C ASP A 518 27.12 5.20 20.22
N ALA A 519 26.40 5.89 21.11
CA ALA A 519 26.02 5.37 22.42
C ALA A 519 25.08 4.15 22.32
N LEU A 520 24.07 4.23 21.46
CA LEU A 520 23.11 3.14 21.25
C LEU A 520 23.78 1.92 20.59
N LYS A 521 24.57 2.13 19.53
CA LYS A 521 25.31 1.03 18.87
C LYS A 521 26.30 0.34 19.80
N ALA A 522 26.96 1.09 20.69
CA ALA A 522 27.92 0.53 21.63
C ALA A 522 27.28 -0.42 22.67
N ARG A 523 25.98 -0.25 22.96
CA ARG A 523 25.25 -1.07 23.93
C ARG A 523 24.29 -2.06 23.31
N PHE A 524 23.93 -1.89 22.04
CA PHE A 524 22.97 -2.76 21.36
C PHE A 524 23.30 -4.25 21.55
N GLU A 525 24.52 -4.66 21.20
CA GLU A 525 24.92 -6.07 21.33
C GLU A 525 24.93 -6.55 22.80
N PRO A 526 25.58 -5.84 23.76
CA PRO A 526 25.51 -6.21 25.18
C PRO A 526 24.10 -6.31 25.78
N ASP A 527 23.20 -5.40 25.43
CA ASP A 527 21.89 -5.28 26.07
C ASP A 527 20.88 -6.25 25.45
N TRP A 528 20.95 -6.47 24.13
CA TRP A 528 19.92 -7.18 23.39
C TRP A 528 20.29 -8.61 23.01
N TRP A 529 21.57 -8.95 22.82
CA TRP A 529 21.92 -10.31 22.44
C TRP A 529 21.70 -11.30 23.59
N ASN A 530 20.83 -12.30 23.38
CA ASN A 530 20.62 -13.40 24.30
C ASN A 530 21.43 -14.62 23.84
N PRO A 531 22.58 -14.92 24.47
CA PRO A 531 23.47 -16.00 24.04
C PRO A 531 22.89 -17.39 24.26
N GLY A 532 21.90 -17.54 25.16
CA GLY A 532 21.27 -18.83 25.45
C GLY A 532 20.36 -19.32 24.32
N ASP A 533 19.63 -18.38 23.70
CA ASP A 533 18.72 -18.66 22.60
C ASP A 533 19.35 -18.43 21.22
N HIS A 534 20.55 -17.82 21.17
CA HIS A 534 21.22 -17.38 19.94
C HIS A 534 20.34 -16.44 19.10
N LEU A 535 19.61 -15.58 19.78
CA LEU A 535 18.68 -14.59 19.25
C LEU A 535 18.81 -13.29 20.05
N TYR A 536 18.25 -12.21 19.54
CA TYR A 536 18.10 -10.98 20.33
C TYR A 536 16.91 -11.11 21.27
N ALA A 537 16.88 -10.45 22.43
CA ALA A 537 15.66 -10.35 23.21
C ALA A 537 14.59 -9.60 22.40
N ASP A 538 13.33 -10.05 22.43
CA ASP A 538 12.24 -9.31 21.77
C ASP A 538 11.93 -8.01 22.52
N SER A 539 12.21 -7.98 23.82
CA SER A 539 12.06 -6.80 24.67
C SER A 539 12.96 -6.88 25.91
N LEU A 540 13.16 -5.74 26.58
CA LEU A 540 13.79 -5.66 27.88
C LEU A 540 12.72 -5.36 28.96
N GLY A 541 12.60 -6.28 29.92
CA GLY A 541 11.72 -6.15 31.07
C GLY A 541 12.38 -5.36 32.19
N LEU A 542 11.89 -4.15 32.45
CA LEU A 542 12.42 -3.29 33.49
C LEU A 542 12.05 -3.78 34.89
N ASN A 543 12.86 -3.40 35.89
CA ASN A 543 12.61 -3.76 37.28
C ASN A 543 11.56 -2.90 37.99
N HIS A 544 10.95 -1.96 37.26
CA HIS A 544 9.89 -1.07 37.73
C HIS A 544 8.87 -0.82 36.61
N PRO A 545 7.62 -0.44 36.94
CA PRO A 545 6.61 -0.05 35.95
C PRO A 545 6.98 1.25 35.25
N VAL A 546 6.65 1.34 33.96
CA VAL A 546 6.78 2.56 33.15
C VAL A 546 5.40 3.15 32.85
N PRO A 547 5.21 4.48 32.92
CA PRO A 547 3.92 5.10 32.60
C PRO A 547 3.54 5.01 31.11
N THR A 548 4.55 4.92 30.22
CA THR A 548 4.40 4.92 28.76
C THR A 548 3.92 3.57 28.21
N ASP A 549 4.20 2.47 28.93
CA ASP A 549 3.62 1.15 28.68
C ASP A 549 3.17 0.49 30.00
N PRO A 550 1.96 0.83 30.49
CA PRO A 550 1.45 0.28 31.75
C PRO A 550 1.25 -1.25 31.74
N ASN A 551 1.21 -1.87 30.56
CA ASN A 551 0.97 -3.31 30.40
C ASN A 551 2.27 -4.11 30.21
N ALA A 552 3.42 -3.43 30.14
CA ALA A 552 4.72 -4.07 30.03
C ALA A 552 5.01 -5.02 31.21
N THR A 553 5.68 -6.12 30.91
CA THR A 553 6.19 -7.06 31.91
C THR A 553 7.28 -6.40 32.73
N VAL A 554 7.02 -6.26 34.03
CA VAL A 554 8.01 -5.84 35.03
C VAL A 554 8.70 -7.08 35.61
N VAL A 555 10.03 -7.06 35.65
CA VAL A 555 10.86 -8.15 36.21
C VAL A 555 11.62 -7.64 37.43
N PRO A 556 11.07 -7.77 38.66
CA PRO A 556 11.71 -7.26 39.87
C PRO A 556 13.05 -7.94 40.12
N GLY A 557 14.09 -7.15 40.39
CA GLY A 557 15.42 -7.67 40.68
C GLY A 557 16.47 -6.56 40.81
N PRO A 558 17.72 -6.92 41.15
CA PRO A 558 18.82 -5.97 41.26
C PRO A 558 19.36 -5.49 39.90
N SER A 559 19.06 -6.21 38.81
CA SER A 559 19.39 -5.80 37.44
C SER A 559 18.47 -4.65 37.01
N PRO A 560 18.95 -3.66 36.24
CA PRO A 560 18.09 -2.60 35.70
C PRO A 560 17.02 -3.16 34.75
N PHE A 561 17.39 -4.15 33.94
CA PHE A 561 16.49 -4.87 33.04
C PHE A 561 16.78 -6.37 33.01
N THR A 562 15.84 -7.13 32.45
CA THR A 562 15.99 -8.55 32.09
C THR A 562 15.63 -8.74 30.62
N GLN A 563 16.49 -9.43 29.87
CA GLN A 563 16.20 -9.82 28.48
C GLN A 563 15.00 -10.77 28.42
N LEU A 564 13.98 -10.43 27.62
CA LEU A 564 12.79 -11.24 27.40
C LEU A 564 12.75 -11.71 25.94
N GLN A 565 12.97 -13.00 25.73
CA GLN A 565 12.87 -13.66 24.43
C GLN A 565 11.58 -14.49 24.37
N GLN A 566 10.69 -14.15 23.45
CA GLN A 566 9.35 -14.73 23.30
C GLN A 566 9.09 -15.31 21.89
N PHE A 567 10.07 -15.20 21.00
CA PHE A 567 10.10 -15.66 19.61
C PHE A 567 9.04 -14.96 18.77
N TYR A 568 9.12 -13.63 18.74
CA TYR A 568 8.39 -12.78 17.81
C TYR A 568 9.19 -12.52 16.53
N TRP A 569 8.48 -12.18 15.46
CA TRP A 569 9.08 -11.90 14.16
C TRP A 569 10.07 -10.71 14.20
N ILE A 570 9.91 -9.78 15.15
CA ILE A 570 10.78 -8.61 15.30
C ILE A 570 12.24 -8.98 15.59
N ASN A 571 12.53 -10.22 15.95
CA ASN A 571 13.91 -10.74 16.01
C ASN A 571 14.66 -10.65 14.67
N ALA A 572 13.95 -10.52 13.55
CA ALA A 572 14.54 -10.29 12.24
C ALA A 572 15.00 -8.83 12.01
N THR A 573 14.44 -7.86 12.75
CA THR A 573 14.67 -6.42 12.52
C THR A 573 16.12 -5.95 12.73
N PRO A 574 16.95 -6.55 13.62
CA PRO A 574 18.37 -6.23 13.66
C PRO A 574 19.12 -6.60 12.37
N MET A 575 18.70 -7.68 11.71
CA MET A 575 19.25 -8.08 10.42
C MET A 575 18.65 -7.26 9.27
N GLU A 576 17.37 -6.92 9.35
CA GLU A 576 16.69 -6.07 8.37
C GLU A 576 17.28 -4.65 8.31
N THR A 577 17.64 -4.07 9.45
CA THR A 577 18.31 -2.76 9.53
C THR A 577 19.82 -2.84 9.30
N GLY A 578 20.38 -4.06 9.35
CA GLY A 578 21.82 -4.31 9.18
C GLY A 578 22.67 -3.92 10.41
N ILE A 579 22.05 -3.76 11.59
CA ILE A 579 22.76 -3.42 12.83
C ILE A 579 23.38 -4.64 13.52
N ALA A 580 22.80 -5.83 13.34
CA ALA A 580 23.36 -7.05 13.90
C ALA A 580 24.81 -7.29 13.41
N THR A 581 25.68 -7.74 14.31
CA THR A 581 27.01 -8.20 13.91
C THR A 581 26.90 -9.43 13.00
N ILE A 582 27.91 -9.64 12.16
CA ILE A 582 27.95 -10.79 11.23
C ILE A 582 27.84 -12.12 12.01
N ASP A 583 28.52 -12.23 13.16
CA ASP A 583 28.52 -13.44 13.97
C ASP A 583 27.13 -13.74 14.54
N HIS A 584 26.44 -12.73 15.10
CA HIS A 584 25.10 -12.90 15.64
C HIS A 584 24.04 -13.10 14.55
N ALA A 585 24.13 -12.41 13.42
CA ALA A 585 23.26 -12.67 12.27
C ALA A 585 23.45 -14.10 11.73
N THR A 586 24.70 -14.58 11.67
CA THR A 586 25.01 -15.96 11.26
C THR A 586 24.42 -17.00 12.21
N ALA A 587 24.32 -16.68 13.51
CA ALA A 587 23.71 -17.55 14.51
C ALA A 587 22.16 -17.48 14.51
N ALA A 588 21.59 -16.28 14.37
CA ALA A 588 20.16 -16.03 14.49
C ALA A 588 19.36 -16.44 13.26
N LEU A 589 19.84 -16.13 12.05
CA LEU A 589 19.10 -16.38 10.79
C LEU A 589 18.66 -17.85 10.65
N PRO A 590 19.51 -18.87 10.89
CA PRO A 590 19.08 -20.28 10.83
C PRO A 590 17.95 -20.65 11.80
N ILE A 591 17.84 -19.95 12.94
CA ILE A 591 16.75 -20.17 13.91
C ILE A 591 15.46 -19.51 13.40
N LEU A 592 15.55 -18.31 12.84
CA LEU A 592 14.43 -17.61 12.21
C LEU A 592 13.89 -18.37 10.99
N GLU A 593 14.78 -18.96 10.19
CA GLU A 593 14.47 -19.82 9.05
C GLU A 593 13.85 -21.16 9.47
N SER A 594 14.04 -21.58 10.72
CA SER A 594 13.58 -22.88 11.19
C SER A 594 12.05 -22.97 11.27
N PRO A 595 11.48 -24.20 11.32
CA PRO A 595 10.04 -24.39 11.50
C PRO A 595 9.43 -23.72 12.75
N LEU A 596 10.27 -23.27 13.70
CA LEU A 596 9.82 -22.50 14.85
C LEU A 596 9.15 -21.20 14.43
N LEU A 597 9.75 -20.48 13.48
CA LEU A 597 9.34 -19.14 13.06
C LEU A 597 9.04 -19.02 11.57
N THR A 598 9.42 -19.98 10.73
CA THR A 598 9.09 -19.99 9.31
C THR A 598 8.22 -21.20 8.95
N GLY A 599 7.10 -20.95 8.28
CA GLY A 599 6.21 -21.96 7.73
C GLY A 599 6.47 -22.29 6.27
N ASN A 600 5.56 -23.08 5.68
CA ASN A 600 5.61 -23.44 4.26
C ASN A 600 5.21 -22.28 3.33
N THR A 601 4.60 -21.24 3.88
CA THR A 601 3.98 -20.13 3.15
C THR A 601 4.57 -18.77 3.53
N GLY A 602 5.40 -18.68 4.58
CA GLY A 602 5.95 -17.41 5.03
C GLY A 602 6.52 -17.45 6.44
N PHE A 603 7.06 -16.32 6.88
CA PHE A 603 7.53 -16.11 8.24
C PHE A 603 6.35 -15.87 9.18
N TYR A 604 6.35 -16.44 10.38
CA TYR A 604 5.27 -16.32 11.36
C TYR A 604 5.42 -15.05 12.21
N GLN A 605 4.30 -14.48 12.66
CA GLN A 605 4.27 -13.34 13.57
C GLN A 605 4.87 -13.72 14.93
N GLU A 606 4.56 -14.93 15.39
CA GLU A 606 5.16 -15.53 16.59
C GLU A 606 5.26 -17.05 16.47
N SER A 607 6.07 -17.65 17.34
CA SER A 607 6.31 -19.11 17.32
C SER A 607 5.18 -19.97 17.89
N ARG A 608 4.22 -19.36 18.62
CA ARG A 608 3.22 -20.08 19.42
C ARG A 608 1.79 -19.80 18.96
N SER A 609 0.94 -20.82 19.09
CA SER A 609 -0.50 -20.67 18.92
C SER A 609 -1.13 -19.86 20.06
N PRO A 610 -2.23 -19.13 19.82
CA PRO A 610 -3.09 -19.15 18.62
C PRO A 610 -2.70 -18.14 17.53
N ASN A 611 -1.48 -17.59 17.54
CA ASN A 611 -1.07 -16.51 16.64
C ASN A 611 0.08 -16.94 15.71
N ARG A 612 0.23 -18.24 15.44
CA ARG A 612 1.22 -18.75 14.50
C ARG A 612 0.74 -18.53 13.07
N GLN A 613 0.67 -17.26 12.71
CA GLN A 613 0.17 -16.74 11.45
C GLN A 613 1.31 -16.17 10.62
N ALA A 614 1.38 -16.49 9.34
CA ALA A 614 2.35 -15.87 8.45
C ALA A 614 1.77 -14.59 7.83
N SER A 615 2.60 -13.58 7.55
CA SER A 615 2.16 -12.35 6.88
C SER A 615 3.12 -11.91 5.79
N ALA A 616 2.67 -10.99 4.94
CA ALA A 616 3.52 -10.42 3.91
C ALA A 616 4.62 -9.53 4.51
N LEU A 617 4.32 -8.75 5.55
CA LEU A 617 5.27 -7.82 6.15
C LEU A 617 6.46 -8.55 6.79
N ASN A 618 6.20 -9.49 7.69
CA ASN A 618 7.28 -10.17 8.39
C ASN A 618 8.09 -11.09 7.44
N THR A 619 7.44 -11.69 6.43
CA THR A 619 8.11 -12.38 5.33
C THR A 619 9.00 -11.42 4.53
N SER A 620 8.55 -10.18 4.32
CA SER A 620 9.34 -9.12 3.67
C SER A 620 10.56 -8.69 4.49
N VAL A 621 10.39 -8.55 5.81
CA VAL A 621 11.48 -8.25 6.74
C VAL A 621 12.54 -9.34 6.69
N MET A 622 12.16 -10.61 6.67
CA MET A 622 13.11 -11.71 6.46
C MET A 622 13.79 -11.65 5.08
N ALA A 623 13.05 -11.34 4.00
CA ALA A 623 13.65 -11.20 2.68
C ALA A 623 14.76 -10.13 2.66
N VAL A 624 14.54 -9.00 3.33
CA VAL A 624 15.51 -7.90 3.44
C VAL A 624 16.65 -8.25 4.38
N ALA A 625 16.34 -8.87 5.52
CA ALA A 625 17.33 -9.37 6.49
C ALA A 625 18.34 -10.31 5.81
N GLU A 626 17.89 -11.35 5.11
CA GLU A 626 18.76 -12.28 4.38
C GLU A 626 19.65 -11.55 3.35
N ALA A 627 19.05 -10.60 2.61
CA ALA A 627 19.74 -9.86 1.58
C ALA A 627 20.82 -8.91 2.13
N ASN A 628 20.63 -8.34 3.33
CA ASN A 628 21.65 -7.52 3.99
C ASN A 628 22.92 -8.30 4.34
N TYR A 629 22.81 -9.61 4.59
CA TYR A 629 23.94 -10.49 4.90
C TYR A 629 24.37 -11.36 3.71
N GLY A 630 23.99 -10.96 2.49
CA GLY A 630 24.49 -11.58 1.27
C GLY A 630 23.90 -12.96 0.96
N ARG A 631 22.85 -13.38 1.66
CA ARG A 631 22.16 -14.67 1.51
C ARG A 631 21.02 -14.55 0.48
N MET A 632 21.40 -14.22 -0.76
CA MET A 632 20.43 -13.87 -1.81
C MET A 632 19.49 -15.02 -2.19
N ASP A 633 19.93 -16.28 -2.04
CA ASP A 633 19.09 -17.45 -2.30
C ASP A 633 17.99 -17.60 -1.23
N GLU A 634 18.31 -17.33 0.04
CA GLU A 634 17.32 -17.32 1.12
C GLU A 634 16.39 -16.11 1.00
N SER A 635 16.92 -14.93 0.65
CA SER A 635 16.07 -13.78 0.31
C SER A 635 15.07 -14.13 -0.80
N LEU A 636 15.54 -14.77 -1.89
CA LEU A 636 14.69 -15.23 -2.99
C LEU A 636 13.63 -16.24 -2.53
N ARG A 637 13.93 -17.12 -1.56
CA ARG A 637 12.94 -18.02 -0.96
C ARG A 637 11.77 -17.26 -0.32
N TYR A 638 12.05 -16.17 0.39
CA TYR A 638 11.00 -15.32 0.96
C TYR A 638 10.22 -14.52 -0.12
N LEU A 639 10.88 -14.11 -1.21
CA LEU A 639 10.18 -13.56 -2.38
C LEU A 639 9.21 -14.60 -2.99
N HIS A 640 9.58 -15.87 -3.05
CA HIS A 640 8.71 -16.94 -3.54
C HIS A 640 7.47 -17.12 -2.68
N PHE A 641 7.59 -17.02 -1.36
CA PHE A 641 6.45 -17.04 -0.45
C PHE A 641 5.47 -15.90 -0.73
N ILE A 642 5.97 -14.67 -0.92
CA ILE A 642 5.07 -13.55 -1.24
C ILE A 642 4.46 -13.75 -2.64
N ALA A 643 5.28 -14.15 -3.62
CA ALA A 643 4.83 -14.33 -5.00
C ALA A 643 3.81 -15.47 -5.16
N SER A 644 3.81 -16.49 -4.29
CA SER A 644 2.81 -17.56 -4.33
C SER A 644 1.41 -17.08 -3.97
N GLU A 645 1.28 -15.93 -3.30
CA GLU A 645 -0.01 -15.44 -2.80
C GLU A 645 -0.76 -14.51 -3.75
N LEU A 646 -0.13 -14.10 -4.86
CA LEU A 646 -0.63 -13.08 -5.79
C LEU A 646 -2.03 -13.35 -6.36
N ASP A 647 -2.46 -14.60 -6.45
CA ASP A 647 -3.75 -14.99 -7.01
C ASP A 647 -4.64 -15.74 -6.01
N THR A 648 -4.25 -15.78 -4.74
CA THR A 648 -4.89 -16.63 -3.75
C THR A 648 -6.35 -16.23 -3.53
N GLU A 649 -6.60 -14.97 -3.20
CA GLU A 649 -7.96 -14.44 -3.10
C GLU A 649 -8.35 -13.65 -4.36
N GLN A 650 -7.88 -12.42 -4.56
CA GLN A 650 -8.09 -11.68 -5.82
C GLN A 650 -6.94 -11.90 -6.80
N PRO A 651 -7.19 -12.31 -8.06
CA PRO A 651 -6.14 -12.39 -9.07
C PRO A 651 -5.37 -11.07 -9.18
N GLY A 652 -4.06 -11.11 -8.97
CA GLY A 652 -3.19 -9.92 -9.00
C GLY A 652 -3.10 -9.12 -7.70
N ALA A 653 -3.77 -9.51 -6.62
CA ALA A 653 -3.69 -8.81 -5.33
C ALA A 653 -2.80 -9.58 -4.34
N LEU A 654 -1.90 -8.87 -3.66
CA LEU A 654 -1.12 -9.44 -2.57
C LEU A 654 -1.84 -9.25 -1.22
N PRO A 655 -2.19 -10.32 -0.50
CA PRO A 655 -2.90 -10.23 0.77
C PRO A 655 -1.98 -9.80 1.92
N GLU A 656 -2.59 -9.53 3.07
CA GLU A 656 -1.87 -9.21 4.32
C GLU A 656 -1.31 -10.45 5.02
N LEU A 657 -2.18 -11.43 5.31
CA LEU A 657 -1.83 -12.68 5.98
C LEU A 657 -1.80 -13.86 5.01
N PHE A 658 -0.96 -14.84 5.31
CA PHE A 658 -0.76 -16.06 4.52
C PHE A 658 -1.34 -17.29 5.20
N ASN A 659 -1.75 -18.29 4.41
CA ASN A 659 -2.27 -19.54 4.94
C ASN A 659 -1.24 -20.21 5.86
N SER A 660 -1.60 -20.46 7.11
CA SER A 660 -0.68 -20.85 8.18
C SER A 660 -1.44 -21.65 9.25
N PRO A 661 -0.77 -22.26 10.26
CA PRO A 661 -1.46 -23.10 11.24
C PRO A 661 -2.67 -22.43 11.91
N ASP A 662 -2.57 -21.13 12.20
CA ASP A 662 -3.62 -20.37 12.90
C ASP A 662 -4.34 -19.34 12.01
N TYR A 663 -4.21 -19.42 10.68
CA TYR A 663 -4.95 -18.58 9.74
C TYR A 663 -5.22 -19.29 8.40
N ASN A 664 -6.45 -19.18 7.90
CA ASN A 664 -6.82 -19.62 6.55
C ASN A 664 -7.65 -18.52 5.86
N TYR A 665 -7.38 -18.32 4.56
CA TYR A 665 -8.01 -17.28 3.74
C TYR A 665 -9.54 -17.32 3.74
N PHE A 666 -10.12 -18.53 3.69
CA PHE A 666 -11.55 -18.71 3.44
C PHE A 666 -12.36 -18.98 4.71
N GLN A 667 -12.02 -18.26 5.80
CA GLN A 667 -12.86 -18.19 7.01
C GLN A 667 -14.06 -17.25 6.82
N ASP A 668 -14.79 -16.97 7.91
CA ASP A 668 -15.93 -16.04 7.86
C ASP A 668 -15.48 -14.66 7.33
N PHE A 669 -16.28 -14.04 6.46
CA PHE A 669 -15.94 -12.76 5.84
C PHE A 669 -15.74 -11.61 6.84
N THR A 670 -16.25 -11.75 8.07
CA THR A 670 -16.07 -10.77 9.16
C THR A 670 -14.86 -11.04 10.04
N SER A 671 -14.02 -12.02 9.68
CA SER A 671 -12.80 -12.37 10.42
C SER A 671 -11.54 -12.42 9.55
N ARG A 672 -11.64 -12.18 8.24
CA ARG A 672 -10.49 -12.29 7.32
C ARG A 672 -9.59 -11.06 7.39
N ALA A 673 -8.30 -11.26 7.14
CA ALA A 673 -7.32 -10.20 6.91
C ALA A 673 -7.54 -9.50 5.56
N MET A 674 -6.67 -8.55 5.19
CA MET A 674 -6.85 -7.79 3.95
C MET A 674 -6.62 -8.65 2.70
N VAL A 675 -7.48 -8.48 1.69
CA VAL A 675 -7.34 -9.10 0.36
C VAL A 675 -6.23 -8.44 -0.47
N MET A 676 -5.96 -7.16 -0.18
CA MET A 676 -4.91 -6.36 -0.79
C MET A 676 -4.32 -5.45 0.29
N GLN A 677 -3.00 -5.49 0.47
CA GLN A 677 -2.28 -4.75 1.51
C GLN A 677 -1.01 -4.07 0.95
N ALA A 678 -0.80 -2.81 1.33
CA ALA A 678 0.23 -1.93 0.74
C ALA A 678 1.66 -2.41 1.00
N TRP A 679 1.99 -2.74 2.24
CA TRP A 679 3.32 -3.20 2.60
C TRP A 679 3.68 -4.56 1.97
N SER A 680 2.73 -5.29 1.38
CA SER A 680 3.00 -6.63 0.83
C SER A 680 3.92 -6.57 -0.39
N SER A 681 4.09 -5.39 -0.95
CA SER A 681 5.06 -5.07 -2.01
C SER A 681 6.51 -5.01 -1.51
N TYR A 682 6.75 -4.73 -0.23
CA TYR A 682 8.08 -4.43 0.34
C TYR A 682 9.08 -5.55 0.06
N GLY A 683 8.73 -6.80 0.38
CA GLY A 683 9.61 -7.96 0.26
C GLY A 683 9.85 -8.44 -1.17
N VAL A 684 9.28 -7.77 -2.18
CA VAL A 684 9.51 -8.08 -3.59
C VAL A 684 10.26 -6.95 -4.27
N GLU A 685 9.69 -5.75 -4.25
CA GLU A 685 10.21 -4.63 -5.04
C GLU A 685 11.53 -4.09 -4.47
N TRP A 686 11.62 -3.98 -3.14
CA TRP A 686 12.82 -3.45 -2.48
C TRP A 686 14.03 -4.41 -2.59
N PRO A 687 13.93 -5.72 -2.29
CA PRO A 687 15.03 -6.66 -2.52
C PRO A 687 15.54 -6.68 -3.96
N VAL A 688 14.66 -6.72 -4.96
CA VAL A 688 15.06 -6.78 -6.38
C VAL A 688 15.89 -5.56 -6.78
N ILE A 689 15.45 -4.35 -6.41
CA ILE A 689 16.11 -3.11 -6.83
C ILE A 689 17.30 -2.75 -5.91
N TYR A 690 17.07 -2.68 -4.60
CA TYR A 690 18.06 -2.17 -3.65
C TYR A 690 19.12 -3.20 -3.28
N HIS A 691 18.80 -4.50 -3.27
CA HIS A 691 19.72 -5.55 -2.84
C HIS A 691 20.30 -6.39 -4.00
N PHE A 692 19.45 -6.91 -4.90
CA PHE A 692 19.90 -7.82 -5.95
C PHE A 692 20.64 -7.06 -7.06
N LEU A 693 20.04 -5.96 -7.56
CA LEU A 693 20.74 -5.01 -8.43
C LEU A 693 21.71 -4.11 -7.65
N GLY A 694 21.53 -3.97 -6.34
CA GLY A 694 22.44 -3.22 -5.47
C GLY A 694 22.44 -1.72 -5.76
N ILE A 695 21.31 -1.17 -6.20
CA ILE A 695 21.16 0.24 -6.57
C ILE A 695 20.86 1.04 -5.31
N ARG A 696 21.78 1.93 -4.92
CA ARG A 696 21.67 2.77 -3.72
C ARG A 696 21.97 4.23 -4.09
N PRO A 697 20.94 5.03 -4.39
CA PRO A 697 21.10 6.46 -4.63
C PRO A 697 21.45 7.22 -3.34
N ASN A 698 22.36 8.19 -3.46
CA ASN A 698 22.56 9.30 -2.53
C ASN A 698 22.66 10.58 -3.37
N ILE A 699 21.52 10.96 -3.95
CA ILE A 699 21.40 12.11 -4.85
C ILE A 699 21.79 13.43 -4.17
N PRO A 700 21.52 13.67 -2.88
CA PRO A 700 22.01 14.87 -2.19
C PRO A 700 23.54 15.04 -2.30
N ASN A 701 24.30 13.94 -2.26
CA ASN A 701 25.75 13.95 -2.46
C ASN A 701 26.18 13.75 -3.93
N ARG A 702 25.22 13.70 -4.87
CA ARG A 702 25.42 13.41 -6.30
C ARG A 702 26.08 12.06 -6.55
N GLU A 703 25.71 11.07 -5.76
CA GLU A 703 26.31 9.73 -5.77
C GLU A 703 25.28 8.64 -6.02
N VAL A 704 25.65 7.60 -6.76
CA VAL A 704 24.86 6.38 -6.88
C VAL A 704 25.79 5.18 -6.83
N SER A 705 25.47 4.21 -5.97
CA SER A 705 26.12 2.91 -5.96
C SER A 705 25.30 1.92 -6.78
N VAL A 706 25.96 1.11 -7.61
CA VAL A 706 25.36 -0.05 -8.31
C VAL A 706 26.31 -1.23 -8.13
N ILE A 707 26.06 -2.01 -7.08
CA ILE A 707 26.87 -3.19 -6.69
C ILE A 707 25.95 -4.40 -6.50
N PRO A 708 25.57 -5.07 -7.60
CA PRO A 708 24.69 -6.22 -7.59
C PRO A 708 25.28 -7.42 -6.82
N LYS A 709 24.36 -8.25 -6.35
CA LYS A 709 24.60 -9.64 -5.95
C LYS A 709 23.35 -10.43 -6.31
N LEU A 710 23.45 -11.25 -7.35
CA LEU A 710 22.29 -12.03 -7.79
C LEU A 710 22.12 -13.30 -6.94
N PRO A 711 20.88 -13.79 -6.78
CA PRO A 711 20.65 -15.18 -6.42
C PRO A 711 21.44 -16.10 -7.35
N SER A 712 21.92 -17.23 -6.82
CA SER A 712 22.75 -18.18 -7.55
C SER A 712 22.03 -18.79 -8.76
N THR A 713 20.70 -18.85 -8.72
CA THR A 713 19.84 -19.33 -9.81
C THR A 713 19.58 -18.29 -10.89
N TRP A 714 19.95 -17.01 -10.68
CA TRP A 714 19.63 -15.91 -11.60
C TRP A 714 20.85 -15.54 -12.45
N PRO A 715 20.87 -15.89 -13.75
CA PRO A 715 22.00 -15.56 -14.61
C PRO A 715 22.05 -14.07 -14.99
N THR A 716 20.91 -13.39 -14.94
CA THR A 716 20.77 -11.98 -15.30
C THR A 716 19.62 -11.34 -14.52
N LEU A 717 19.74 -10.04 -14.28
CA LEU A 717 18.69 -9.16 -13.78
C LEU A 717 18.94 -7.77 -14.33
N SER A 718 17.88 -7.05 -14.70
CA SER A 718 17.99 -5.66 -15.16
C SER A 718 16.79 -4.84 -14.75
N VAL A 719 16.97 -3.52 -14.71
CA VAL A 719 15.90 -2.53 -14.58
C VAL A 719 16.12 -1.40 -15.57
N ASP A 720 15.05 -0.96 -16.21
CA ASP A 720 14.99 0.25 -17.02
C ASP A 720 14.07 1.29 -16.39
N ASN A 721 14.25 2.57 -16.74
CA ASN A 721 13.41 3.68 -16.28
C ASN A 721 13.28 3.78 -14.74
N LEU A 722 14.32 3.43 -13.99
CA LEU A 722 14.35 3.61 -12.54
C LEU A 722 14.52 5.10 -12.24
N ARG A 723 13.54 5.73 -11.58
CA ARG A 723 13.62 7.15 -11.24
C ARG A 723 14.75 7.39 -10.24
N VAL A 724 15.63 8.36 -10.51
CA VAL A 724 16.70 8.81 -9.61
C VAL A 724 16.94 10.31 -9.82
N GLY A 725 16.87 11.11 -8.75
CA GLY A 725 16.85 12.56 -8.87
C GLY A 725 15.80 13.05 -9.87
N ASN A 726 16.21 13.95 -10.77
CA ASN A 726 15.36 14.48 -11.85
C ASN A 726 15.43 13.67 -13.15
N GLY A 727 15.98 12.45 -13.13
CA GLY A 727 16.16 11.62 -14.32
C GLY A 727 15.87 10.14 -14.08
N THR A 728 16.32 9.31 -15.00
CA THR A 728 16.18 7.86 -14.91
C THR A 728 17.53 7.16 -15.04
N LEU A 729 17.62 6.00 -14.40
CA LEU A 729 18.74 5.08 -14.45
C LEU A 729 18.28 3.74 -15.04
N SER A 730 19.14 3.14 -15.85
CA SER A 730 19.05 1.74 -16.25
C SER A 730 20.27 1.00 -15.72
N ALA A 731 20.08 -0.21 -15.23
CA ALA A 731 21.17 -1.07 -14.81
C ALA A 731 20.90 -2.54 -15.15
N SER A 732 21.97 -3.28 -15.42
CA SER A 732 21.90 -4.73 -15.54
C SER A 732 23.09 -5.40 -14.88
N ALA A 733 22.85 -6.62 -14.42
CA ALA A 733 23.85 -7.49 -13.83
C ALA A 733 23.78 -8.86 -14.50
N THR A 734 24.91 -9.44 -14.86
CA THR A 734 25.01 -10.83 -15.34
C THR A 734 26.09 -11.60 -14.60
N MET A 735 25.83 -12.89 -14.39
CA MET A 735 26.76 -13.85 -13.80
C MET A 735 26.92 -15.05 -14.74
N GLU A 736 28.11 -15.22 -15.30
CA GLU A 736 28.46 -16.30 -16.23
C GLU A 736 29.73 -17.01 -15.74
N GLY A 737 29.56 -18.07 -14.94
CA GLY A 737 30.69 -18.79 -14.33
C GLY A 737 31.51 -17.87 -13.42
N HIS A 738 32.76 -17.61 -13.80
CA HIS A 738 33.69 -16.72 -13.07
C HIS A 738 33.70 -15.28 -13.58
N ARG A 739 32.75 -14.92 -14.46
CA ARG A 739 32.64 -13.60 -15.06
C ARG A 739 31.37 -12.91 -14.56
N TYR A 740 31.56 -11.73 -13.98
CA TYR A 740 30.50 -10.88 -13.44
C TYR A 740 30.49 -9.57 -14.21
N THR A 741 29.34 -9.17 -14.75
CA THR A 741 29.21 -7.92 -15.52
C THR A 741 28.13 -7.04 -14.90
N THR A 742 28.43 -5.75 -14.72
CA THR A 742 27.46 -4.73 -14.33
C THR A 742 27.45 -3.65 -15.41
N THR A 743 26.27 -3.24 -15.89
CA THR A 743 26.13 -2.07 -16.75
C THR A 743 25.25 -1.03 -16.09
N VAL A 744 25.56 0.26 -16.31
CA VAL A 744 24.83 1.39 -15.74
C VAL A 744 24.73 2.51 -16.77
N CYS A 745 23.52 2.99 -17.00
CA CYS A 745 23.26 4.26 -17.66
C CYS A 745 22.53 5.15 -16.65
N ALA A 746 23.10 6.31 -16.32
CA ALA A 746 22.58 7.19 -15.28
C ALA A 746 22.59 8.66 -15.74
N PRO A 747 21.79 9.54 -15.12
CA PRO A 747 21.78 10.97 -15.45
C PRO A 747 23.17 11.60 -15.32
N PHE A 748 23.49 12.54 -16.21
CA PHE A 748 24.79 13.22 -16.22
C PHE A 748 25.10 13.95 -14.91
N GLY A 749 26.36 13.91 -14.48
CA GLY A 749 26.85 14.69 -13.35
C GLY A 749 26.72 13.99 -11.99
N LEU A 750 26.43 12.70 -11.97
CA LEU A 750 26.52 11.81 -10.81
C LEU A 750 27.86 11.06 -10.79
N ARG A 751 28.42 10.87 -9.59
CA ARG A 751 29.52 9.95 -9.31
C ARG A 751 28.94 8.55 -9.09
N ILE A 752 29.34 7.60 -9.94
CA ILE A 752 28.87 6.22 -9.92
C ILE A 752 29.91 5.31 -9.30
N MET A 753 29.54 4.61 -8.23
CA MET A 753 30.30 3.48 -7.72
C MET A 753 29.73 2.21 -8.34
N ILE A 754 30.36 1.73 -9.42
CA ILE A 754 29.94 0.52 -10.14
C ILE A 754 30.76 -0.67 -9.65
N GLY A 755 30.12 -1.80 -9.38
CA GLY A 755 30.80 -2.97 -8.80
C GLY A 755 30.04 -4.27 -8.98
N TYR A 756 30.49 -5.29 -8.24
CA TYR A 756 29.77 -6.54 -8.00
C TYR A 756 30.17 -7.08 -6.63
N ALA A 757 29.22 -7.64 -5.87
CA ALA A 757 29.52 -8.33 -4.62
C ALA A 757 29.74 -9.81 -4.87
N LEU A 758 30.93 -10.29 -4.52
CA LEU A 758 31.40 -11.64 -4.76
C LEU A 758 31.39 -12.47 -3.46
N PRO A 759 31.54 -13.81 -3.56
CA PRO A 759 31.85 -14.63 -2.38
C PRO A 759 33.05 -14.07 -1.61
N ALA A 760 33.03 -14.15 -0.28
CA ALA A 760 34.01 -13.49 0.59
C ALA A 760 35.48 -13.88 0.32
N ASN A 761 35.71 -15.09 -0.19
CA ASN A 761 37.02 -15.64 -0.53
C ASN A 761 37.34 -15.59 -2.04
N ALA A 762 36.58 -14.84 -2.84
CA ALA A 762 36.80 -14.75 -4.28
C ALA A 762 38.18 -14.14 -4.59
N ASN A 763 38.92 -14.82 -5.49
CA ASN A 763 40.22 -14.38 -6.00
C ASN A 763 40.03 -13.63 -7.31
N ILE A 764 40.34 -12.33 -7.32
CA ILE A 764 40.14 -11.47 -8.49
C ILE A 764 41.25 -11.70 -9.51
N ALA A 765 40.89 -12.12 -10.72
CA ALA A 765 41.79 -12.29 -11.84
C ALA A 765 42.03 -10.98 -12.59
N SER A 766 40.95 -10.24 -12.88
CA SER A 766 40.98 -8.97 -13.59
C SER A 766 39.71 -8.15 -13.33
N VAL A 767 39.85 -6.83 -13.46
CA VAL A 767 38.73 -5.87 -13.47
C VAL A 767 38.94 -4.94 -14.66
N ALA A 768 37.91 -4.77 -15.48
CA ALA A 768 37.92 -3.87 -16.63
C ALA A 768 36.66 -2.99 -16.64
N LEU A 769 36.85 -1.69 -16.88
CA LEU A 769 35.78 -0.73 -17.12
C LEU A 769 35.82 -0.32 -18.59
N ASP A 770 34.70 -0.49 -19.30
CA ASP A 770 34.57 -0.20 -20.74
C ASP A 770 35.68 -0.89 -21.56
N ASP A 771 35.87 -2.18 -21.27
CA ASP A 771 36.88 -3.09 -21.85
C ASP A 771 38.35 -2.72 -21.59
N ASN A 772 38.63 -1.70 -20.76
CA ASN A 772 39.97 -1.31 -20.36
C ASN A 772 40.30 -1.78 -18.93
N PRO A 773 41.46 -2.43 -18.70
CA PRO A 773 41.91 -2.75 -17.34
C PRO A 773 41.99 -1.50 -16.46
N VAL A 774 41.51 -1.60 -15.22
CA VAL A 774 41.42 -0.46 -14.31
C VAL A 774 41.83 -0.85 -12.89
N SER A 775 42.34 0.12 -12.12
CA SER A 775 42.49 -0.05 -10.67
C SER A 775 41.12 -0.10 -10.01
N TYR A 776 40.99 -0.92 -8.97
CA TYR A 776 39.72 -1.18 -8.31
C TYR A 776 39.88 -1.20 -6.79
N GLY A 777 38.78 -0.89 -6.11
CA GLY A 777 38.64 -1.05 -4.67
C GLY A 777 38.11 -2.44 -4.32
N ILE A 778 38.47 -2.91 -3.13
CA ILE A 778 37.86 -4.07 -2.49
C ILE A 778 37.38 -3.64 -1.11
N ARG A 779 36.14 -3.98 -0.75
CA ARG A 779 35.62 -3.84 0.61
C ARG A 779 34.87 -5.11 0.99
N ASP A 780 35.26 -5.72 2.10
CA ASP A 780 34.49 -6.82 2.68
C ASP A 780 33.33 -6.24 3.50
N THR A 781 32.13 -6.77 3.27
CA THR A 781 30.87 -6.34 3.88
C THR A 781 30.10 -7.57 4.35
N PRO A 782 29.03 -7.42 5.16
CA PRO A 782 28.13 -8.54 5.44
C PRO A 782 27.57 -9.21 4.18
N ARG A 783 27.44 -8.47 3.06
CA ARG A 783 26.98 -9.02 1.77
C ARG A 783 28.03 -9.87 1.05
N GLY A 784 29.29 -9.82 1.47
CA GLY A 784 30.43 -10.44 0.81
C GLY A 784 31.49 -9.42 0.38
N ARG A 785 32.37 -9.85 -0.54
CA ARG A 785 33.48 -9.04 -1.04
C ARG A 785 33.02 -8.15 -2.19
N GLU A 786 32.82 -6.87 -1.92
CA GLU A 786 32.47 -5.88 -2.94
C GLU A 786 33.72 -5.43 -3.68
N VAL A 787 33.75 -5.63 -5.00
CA VAL A 787 34.80 -5.14 -5.90
C VAL A 787 34.20 -4.05 -6.77
N PHE A 788 34.79 -2.86 -6.75
CA PHE A 788 34.17 -1.68 -7.34
C PHE A 788 35.17 -0.69 -7.94
N VAL A 789 34.65 0.17 -8.81
CA VAL A 789 35.34 1.28 -9.46
C VAL A 789 34.47 2.53 -9.33
N THR A 790 35.10 3.69 -9.14
CA THR A 790 34.41 4.98 -9.19
C THR A 790 34.57 5.59 -10.57
N ALA A 791 33.44 5.97 -11.19
CA ALA A 791 33.38 6.63 -12.48
C ALA A 791 32.37 7.79 -12.43
N ASN A 792 32.38 8.65 -13.45
CA ASN A 792 31.34 9.66 -13.62
C ASN A 792 30.31 9.18 -14.63
N SER A 793 29.04 9.47 -14.37
CA SER A 793 27.94 9.31 -15.33
C SER A 793 28.13 10.19 -16.58
N GLY A 794 27.41 9.86 -17.65
CA GLY A 794 27.36 10.63 -18.90
C GLY A 794 27.46 9.77 -20.16
N GLN A 795 28.22 8.68 -20.10
CA GLN A 795 28.17 7.57 -21.05
C GLN A 795 27.75 6.30 -20.31
N PRO A 796 27.17 5.31 -21.00
CA PRO A 796 26.93 3.99 -20.41
C PRO A 796 28.25 3.40 -19.90
N LEU A 797 28.25 2.93 -18.66
CA LEU A 797 29.38 2.28 -18.01
C LEU A 797 29.19 0.76 -18.06
N ARG A 798 30.24 0.02 -18.36
CA ARG A 798 30.27 -1.44 -18.29
C ARG A 798 31.48 -1.92 -17.50
N LEU A 799 31.23 -2.46 -16.31
CA LEU A 799 32.24 -3.11 -15.49
C LEU A 799 32.20 -4.62 -15.70
N VAL A 800 33.37 -5.23 -15.86
CA VAL A 800 33.56 -6.67 -15.93
C VAL A 800 34.59 -7.09 -14.88
N ILE A 801 34.22 -8.07 -14.07
CA ILE A 801 35.08 -8.67 -13.06
C ILE A 801 35.23 -10.15 -13.37
N THR A 802 36.48 -10.63 -13.43
CA THR A 802 36.77 -12.05 -13.61
C THR A 802 37.44 -12.59 -12.36
N THR A 803 36.97 -13.72 -11.85
CA THR A 803 37.61 -14.44 -10.73
C THR A 803 38.41 -15.64 -11.22
N ARG A 804 39.30 -16.18 -10.37
CA ARG A 804 40.08 -17.40 -10.65
C ARG A 804 39.47 -18.64 -10.03
#